data_AF-A0A0F2M376-F1
#
_entry.id   AF-A0A0F2M376-F1
#
_cell.length_a   1.000
_cell.length_b   1.000
_cell.length_c   1.000
_cell.angle_alpha   90.00
_cell.angle_beta   90.00
_cell.angle_gamma   90.00
#
_symmetry.space_group_name_H-M   'P 1'
#
loop_
_entity.id
_entity.type
_entity.pdbx_description
1 polymer ?
#
loop_
_entity_poly.entity_id
_entity_poly.type
_entity_poly.pdbx_seq_one_letter_code
_entity_poly.pdbx_strand_id
1 'polypeptide(L)'
;MAGLPARPLGRCLFRGRSARRTLLWAGGCPQCRPLLAFRHDRFSSTSTTSPTTTTPPTRALPVSLRKQIKDETKARKAKAAQQKGSAAGSGLAHRGQTVPGWELTVGIEIHAQLNTAHKLFSSAQATSPLSESEPNAPAHVAFFDVALPGAQPIFQPATLIPAIRAALALGCTIQPVSRFDRKHYFHWDQPAGYQLTQYYEPLARDGHVDLYGDRDGIAAEDGDHVRVAIVQVQMEQDTAKTVAQPGGVHWLDYNRVGMPLVEIITAPQLHHPATAAAFVRKVQQLLVAVDACTSGLEAGGLRADVNVSVRRVAGGDSERGEDKADTERLGVRTEIKNLNSFRAVEDAIIAERNRQIAAIMAAEAAGHVSPRDAIVSETRGWTPPAFAGDEGKTHRLRGKEGEVDYRYMPDPDLGPVVIDEALVRFLQLTLGASPDAEMDDLIDNFGLSPTDVAALMALDGGGRAQYYYDVVEAVEQRLAAATGAAPGVEVRAFVANWVLHQLGRLTSDRHASVNIGDDAAASTTATATTTTSLDMTPEGRCRIPVACLADILAYRYQGRITAGVAKELLFAVFRGDVTDTDGGPSVTDAIAAERLWFDEISADEYAALAQEAIADEAKTLKQFASPAAQKKYPHGKLQYLVGKLLRLGPEGRTDPQNAEAAVRAAVARWVEDSQRHTA
;
A
#
# COMPACT_ATOMS: atom_id res chain seq x y z
N MET A 1 -8.71 40.55 12.76
CA MET A 1 -8.45 39.59 11.67
C MET A 1 -9.38 38.41 11.89
N ALA A 2 -10.30 38.13 10.95
CA ALA A 2 -11.13 36.92 11.03
C ALA A 2 -10.31 35.78 10.41
N GLY A 3 -9.97 34.75 11.19
CA GLY A 3 -9.32 33.53 10.68
C GLY A 3 -10.24 32.83 9.68
N LEU A 4 -9.67 32.01 8.78
CA LEU A 4 -10.45 31.25 7.80
C LEU A 4 -11.30 30.19 8.54
N PRO A 5 -12.63 30.38 8.66
CA PRO A 5 -13.47 29.46 9.43
C PRO A 5 -13.79 28.19 8.63
N ALA A 6 -14.12 27.09 9.31
CA ALA A 6 -14.50 25.83 8.66
C ALA A 6 -15.75 25.94 7.75
N ARG A 7 -16.66 26.89 8.02
CA ARG A 7 -17.92 27.09 7.27
C ARG A 7 -17.74 27.41 5.78
N PRO A 8 -16.95 28.42 5.37
CA PRO A 8 -16.70 28.72 3.95
C PRO A 8 -15.92 27.61 3.21
N LEU A 9 -15.14 26.78 3.91
CA LEU A 9 -14.43 25.63 3.34
C LEU A 9 -15.31 24.36 3.23
N GLY A 10 -16.53 24.38 3.75
CA GLY A 10 -17.47 23.26 3.71
C GLY A 10 -17.71 22.69 2.29
N ARG A 11 -17.64 23.52 1.25
CA ARG A 11 -17.77 23.04 -0.15
C ARG A 11 -16.56 22.24 -0.64
N CYS A 12 -15.38 22.47 -0.06
CA CYS A 12 -14.14 21.76 -0.35
C CYS A 12 -13.99 20.50 0.50
N LEU A 13 -14.59 20.48 1.69
CA LEU A 13 -14.60 19.33 2.61
C LEU A 13 -15.45 18.14 2.12
N PHE A 14 -16.38 18.34 1.19
CA PHE A 14 -17.39 17.33 0.79
C PHE A 14 -17.43 16.99 -0.71
N ARG A 15 -16.40 17.30 -1.51
CA ARG A 15 -16.38 16.89 -2.92
C ARG A 15 -15.84 15.47 -3.10
N GLY A 16 -16.72 14.51 -2.82
CA GLY A 16 -16.57 13.08 -3.12
C GLY A 16 -17.83 12.28 -2.72
N ARG A 17 -19.01 12.67 -3.24
CA ARG A 17 -20.37 12.00 -3.23
C ARG A 17 -20.78 11.20 -1.96
N SER A 18 -21.98 11.30 -1.38
CA SER A 18 -23.21 12.07 -1.59
C SER A 18 -24.10 11.88 -0.35
N ALA A 19 -25.00 12.83 -0.14
CA ALA A 19 -26.00 12.90 0.92
C ALA A 19 -26.72 11.58 1.27
N ARG A 20 -26.69 11.19 2.55
CA ARG A 20 -27.86 10.63 3.26
C ARG A 20 -27.89 11.11 4.72
N ARG A 21 -28.85 12.02 4.96
CA ARG A 21 -29.48 12.42 6.23
C ARG A 21 -28.66 12.21 7.51
N THR A 22 -27.97 13.26 7.94
CA THR A 22 -27.89 13.58 9.37
C THR A 22 -28.57 14.94 9.57
N LEU A 23 -29.72 14.87 10.24
CA LEU A 23 -30.42 16.03 10.76
C LEU A 23 -29.43 16.84 11.62
N LEU A 24 -29.33 18.12 11.30
CA LEU A 24 -28.65 19.13 12.10
C LEU A 24 -29.18 19.05 13.54
N TRP A 25 -28.25 18.92 14.47
CA TRP A 25 -28.46 18.88 15.90
C TRP A 25 -29.05 20.22 16.37
N ALA A 26 -30.25 20.17 16.96
CA ALA A 26 -30.77 21.21 17.83
C ALA A 26 -31.06 20.58 19.20
N GLY A 27 -30.39 21.09 20.23
CA GLY A 27 -30.87 21.10 21.62
C GLY A 27 -30.96 19.78 22.38
N GLY A 28 -30.01 19.59 23.31
CA GLY A 28 -30.22 19.10 24.67
C GLY A 28 -31.09 17.85 24.92
N CYS A 29 -30.43 16.71 25.18
CA CYS A 29 -30.98 15.67 26.07
C CYS A 29 -29.82 14.83 26.66
N PRO A 30 -29.68 14.72 27.99
CA PRO A 30 -28.59 13.96 28.62
C PRO A 30 -29.08 12.56 28.97
N GLN A 31 -29.24 11.67 27.98
CA GLN A 31 -29.39 10.22 28.19
C GLN A 31 -29.40 9.45 26.86
N CYS A 32 -28.22 9.21 26.29
CA CYS A 32 -28.01 8.13 25.31
C CYS A 32 -26.58 7.62 25.47
N ARG A 33 -26.44 6.33 25.81
CA ARG A 33 -25.15 5.59 25.82
C ARG A 33 -24.58 5.53 24.39
N PRO A 34 -23.25 5.50 24.20
CA PRO A 34 -22.67 5.33 22.88
C PRO A 34 -22.73 3.85 22.48
N LEU A 35 -23.41 3.54 21.38
CA LEU A 35 -23.09 2.38 20.57
C LEU A 35 -21.94 2.80 19.66
N LEU A 36 -20.77 2.22 19.87
CA LEU A 36 -19.58 2.37 19.01
C LEU A 36 -19.90 1.75 17.63
N ALA A 37 -20.35 2.58 16.70
CA ALA A 37 -20.33 2.24 15.28
C ALA A 37 -18.93 2.57 14.76
N PHE A 38 -18.09 1.54 14.59
CA PHE A 38 -16.81 1.66 13.91
C PHE A 38 -17.08 1.90 12.42
N ARG A 39 -17.02 3.15 11.98
CA ARG A 39 -16.91 3.50 10.55
C ARG A 39 -15.53 4.06 10.31
N HIS A 40 -14.65 3.24 9.73
CA HIS A 40 -13.39 3.69 9.17
C HIS A 40 -13.66 4.27 7.78
N ASP A 41 -14.02 5.55 7.70
CA ASP A 41 -14.15 6.23 6.42
C ASP A 41 -12.74 6.50 5.87
N ARG A 42 -12.32 5.74 4.85
CA ARG A 42 -11.12 6.04 4.07
C ARG A 42 -11.40 7.17 3.08
N PHE A 43 -10.45 8.08 2.91
CA PHE A 43 -10.48 9.03 1.81
C PHE A 43 -9.99 8.36 0.52
N SER A 44 -10.75 8.54 -0.57
CA SER A 44 -10.59 7.83 -1.84
C SER A 44 -9.65 8.57 -2.81
N SER A 45 -8.68 7.84 -3.38
CA SER A 45 -7.90 8.31 -4.54
C SER A 45 -8.38 7.64 -5.83
N THR A 46 -8.55 8.43 -6.88
CA THR A 46 -8.89 7.95 -8.24
C THR A 46 -7.76 7.11 -8.85
N SER A 47 -8.09 5.91 -9.33
CA SER A 47 -7.19 5.04 -10.09
C SER A 47 -7.15 5.44 -11.58
N THR A 48 -5.95 5.59 -12.15
CA THR A 48 -5.72 5.73 -13.60
C THR A 48 -5.31 4.39 -14.20
N THR A 49 -6.03 3.97 -15.23
CA THR A 49 -5.75 2.79 -16.06
C THR A 49 -4.53 2.99 -16.96
N SER A 50 -3.62 2.02 -16.98
CA SER A 50 -2.44 2.00 -17.85
C SER A 50 -2.81 1.79 -19.33
N PRO A 51 -2.16 2.46 -20.30
CA PRO A 51 -2.41 2.23 -21.72
C PRO A 51 -1.62 1.01 -22.24
N THR A 52 -2.31 0.15 -23.00
CA THR A 52 -1.74 -1.01 -23.70
C THR A 52 -1.37 -0.61 -25.14
N THR A 53 -0.10 -0.81 -25.52
CA THR A 53 0.36 -0.56 -26.90
C THR A 53 0.51 -1.87 -27.67
N THR A 54 -0.09 -1.95 -28.86
CA THR A 54 -0.15 -3.16 -29.71
C THR A 54 0.63 -2.96 -31.01
N THR A 55 1.59 -3.83 -31.35
CA THR A 55 1.84 -4.34 -32.73
C THR A 55 2.82 -5.55 -32.72
N PRO A 56 2.71 -6.52 -33.65
CA PRO A 56 3.23 -7.88 -33.48
C PRO A 56 4.59 -8.11 -34.17
N PRO A 57 5.25 -9.27 -33.90
CA PRO A 57 5.65 -10.09 -35.04
C PRO A 57 5.44 -11.61 -34.89
N THR A 58 5.07 -12.17 -36.04
CA THR A 58 5.29 -13.48 -36.65
C THR A 58 5.69 -14.72 -35.80
N ARG A 59 4.87 -15.76 -35.99
CA ARG A 59 4.84 -17.09 -35.39
C ARG A 59 5.92 -18.05 -35.93
N ALA A 60 6.56 -18.79 -35.03
CA ALA A 60 7.19 -20.09 -35.29
C ALA A 60 6.85 -21.08 -34.14
N LEU A 61 6.56 -22.34 -34.48
CA LEU A 61 6.12 -23.42 -33.57
C LEU A 61 7.33 -24.28 -33.08
N PRO A 62 7.17 -25.26 -32.17
CA PRO A 62 7.17 -25.07 -30.72
C PRO A 62 8.26 -25.92 -30.03
N VAL A 63 8.99 -25.34 -29.09
CA VAL A 63 9.78 -26.11 -28.11
C VAL A 63 9.11 -25.91 -26.75
N SER A 64 8.95 -26.99 -25.98
CA SER A 64 8.15 -26.99 -24.75
C SER A 64 8.61 -25.94 -23.73
N LEU A 65 7.80 -24.89 -23.56
CA LEU A 65 8.01 -23.73 -22.68
C LEU A 65 8.43 -24.11 -21.23
N ARG A 66 7.99 -25.27 -20.73
CA ARG A 66 8.33 -25.78 -19.40
C ARG A 66 9.82 -26.11 -19.21
N LYS A 67 10.52 -26.52 -20.27
CA LYS A 67 11.95 -26.86 -20.19
C LYS A 67 12.81 -25.58 -20.15
N GLN A 68 12.43 -24.58 -20.95
CA GLN A 68 13.09 -23.28 -20.98
C GLN A 68 12.97 -22.54 -19.64
N ILE A 69 11.76 -22.48 -19.05
CA ILE A 69 11.55 -21.81 -17.75
C ILE A 69 12.36 -22.51 -16.63
N LYS A 70 12.47 -23.84 -16.67
CA LYS A 70 13.25 -24.63 -15.70
C LYS A 70 14.75 -24.45 -15.88
N ASP A 71 15.22 -24.37 -17.11
CA ASP A 71 16.64 -24.15 -17.42
C ASP A 71 17.05 -22.70 -17.13
N GLU A 72 16.16 -21.72 -17.35
CA GLU A 72 16.36 -20.31 -16.99
C GLU A 72 16.37 -20.07 -15.47
N THR A 73 15.50 -20.75 -14.71
CA THR A 73 15.55 -20.69 -13.24
C THR A 73 16.79 -21.37 -12.68
N LYS A 74 17.26 -22.46 -13.29
CA LYS A 74 18.49 -23.14 -12.90
C LYS A 74 19.73 -22.31 -13.26
N ALA A 75 19.73 -21.64 -14.41
CA ALA A 75 20.77 -20.69 -14.81
C ALA A 75 20.80 -19.43 -13.93
N ARG A 76 19.64 -18.90 -13.51
CA ARG A 76 19.55 -17.80 -12.53
C ARG A 76 20.11 -18.19 -11.16
N LYS A 77 19.80 -19.40 -10.67
CA LYS A 77 20.38 -19.91 -9.41
C LYS A 77 21.88 -20.17 -9.50
N ALA A 78 22.37 -20.68 -10.63
CA ALA A 78 23.80 -20.89 -10.87
C ALA A 78 24.59 -19.56 -10.92
N LYS A 79 24.04 -18.53 -11.58
CA LYS A 79 24.63 -17.18 -11.61
C LYS A 79 24.61 -16.49 -10.23
N ALA A 80 23.55 -16.67 -9.44
CA ALA A 80 23.47 -16.16 -8.07
C ALA A 80 24.48 -16.84 -7.12
N ALA A 81 24.78 -18.13 -7.34
CA ALA A 81 25.81 -18.85 -6.59
C ALA A 81 27.24 -18.42 -7.00
N GLN A 82 27.46 -18.13 -8.29
CA GLN A 82 28.75 -17.61 -8.78
C GLN A 82 29.04 -16.18 -8.28
N GLN A 83 28.02 -15.31 -8.20
CA GLN A 83 28.17 -13.94 -7.68
C GLN A 83 28.49 -13.89 -6.16
N LYS A 84 28.08 -14.90 -5.38
CA LYS A 84 28.48 -15.01 -3.97
C LYS A 84 29.94 -15.46 -3.77
N GLY A 85 30.55 -16.10 -4.77
CA GLY A 85 31.93 -16.59 -4.72
C GLY A 85 32.99 -15.61 -5.24
N SER A 86 32.61 -14.63 -6.05
CA SER A 86 33.57 -13.71 -6.71
C SER A 86 33.71 -12.33 -6.06
N ALA A 87 32.97 -12.02 -4.99
CA ALA A 87 33.01 -10.72 -4.31
C ALA A 87 34.20 -10.55 -3.34
N ALA A 88 35.12 -11.53 -3.28
CA ALA A 88 36.30 -11.48 -2.39
C ALA A 88 37.55 -10.85 -3.05
N GLY A 89 37.44 -10.23 -4.24
CA GLY A 89 38.62 -9.72 -4.94
C GLY A 89 38.34 -8.75 -6.08
N SER A 90 37.69 -7.61 -5.82
CA SER A 90 37.91 -6.37 -6.61
C SER A 90 37.42 -5.16 -5.81
N GLY A 91 38.24 -4.11 -5.77
CA GLY A 91 38.00 -2.92 -4.95
C GLY A 91 36.69 -2.19 -5.24
N LEU A 92 36.06 -1.74 -4.15
CA LEU A 92 35.12 -0.62 -4.07
C LEU A 92 33.75 -0.71 -4.79
N ALA A 93 33.05 -1.84 -4.67
CA ALA A 93 31.60 -1.89 -4.97
C ALA A 93 30.81 -2.49 -3.80
N HIS A 94 30.88 -1.84 -2.63
CA HIS A 94 30.03 -2.23 -1.50
C HIS A 94 28.59 -1.76 -1.75
N ARG A 95 27.72 -2.71 -2.13
CA ARG A 95 26.25 -2.58 -2.04
C ARG A 95 25.70 -2.75 -0.61
N GLY A 96 26.57 -2.76 0.40
CA GLY A 96 26.17 -2.90 1.80
C GLY A 96 25.50 -1.63 2.32
N GLN A 97 24.70 -1.78 3.39
CA GLN A 97 24.04 -0.66 4.07
C GLN A 97 25.07 0.24 4.80
N THR A 98 26.18 -0.34 5.25
CA THR A 98 27.29 0.36 5.93
C THR A 98 28.62 0.21 5.19
N VAL A 99 29.58 1.09 5.49
CA VAL A 99 30.98 0.98 5.07
C VAL A 99 31.87 1.12 6.32
N PRO A 100 32.73 0.13 6.64
CA PRO A 100 33.55 0.18 7.85
C PRO A 100 34.40 1.46 7.96
N GLY A 101 34.38 2.10 9.12
CA GLY A 101 35.12 3.34 9.39
C GLY A 101 34.47 4.62 8.85
N TRP A 102 33.27 4.51 8.25
CA TRP A 102 32.51 5.63 7.72
C TRP A 102 31.09 5.66 8.28
N GLU A 103 30.61 6.87 8.52
CA GLU A 103 29.22 7.14 8.82
C GLU A 103 28.59 7.88 7.64
N LEU A 104 27.43 7.39 7.23
CA LEU A 104 26.55 8.02 6.26
C LEU A 104 25.50 8.83 7.03
N THR A 105 25.21 10.04 6.58
CA THR A 105 24.09 10.84 7.04
C THR A 105 23.29 11.31 5.85
N VAL A 106 21.98 11.10 5.91
CA VAL A 106 21.02 11.45 4.85
C VAL A 106 19.93 12.34 5.42
N GLY A 107 19.66 13.43 4.72
CA GLY A 107 18.45 14.24 4.86
C GLY A 107 17.63 14.15 3.57
N ILE A 108 16.31 14.21 3.68
CA ILE A 108 15.40 14.06 2.55
C ILE A 108 14.47 15.26 2.47
N GLU A 109 14.25 15.74 1.26
CA GLU A 109 13.29 16.77 0.91
C GLU A 109 12.26 16.15 -0.03
N ILE A 110 11.00 16.09 0.40
CA ILE A 110 9.91 15.47 -0.36
C ILE A 110 8.96 16.55 -0.85
N HIS A 111 8.81 16.67 -2.16
CA HIS A 111 7.78 17.51 -2.78
C HIS A 111 6.58 16.64 -3.16
N ALA A 112 5.43 16.89 -2.55
CA ALA A 112 4.19 16.20 -2.86
C ALA A 112 3.15 17.16 -3.44
N GLN A 113 2.57 16.81 -4.58
CA GLN A 113 1.56 17.62 -5.25
C GLN A 113 0.19 17.44 -4.60
N LEU A 114 -0.42 18.53 -4.13
CA LEU A 114 -1.73 18.51 -3.48
C LEU A 114 -2.85 18.20 -4.47
N ASN A 115 -3.85 17.45 -4.01
CA ASN A 115 -5.00 16.98 -4.79
C ASN A 115 -6.16 18.01 -4.85
N THR A 116 -5.89 19.20 -5.39
CA THR A 116 -6.86 20.30 -5.41
C THR A 116 -7.43 20.57 -6.79
N ALA A 117 -8.64 21.14 -6.85
CA ALA A 117 -9.29 21.46 -8.12
C ALA A 117 -8.62 22.65 -8.85
N HIS A 118 -8.03 23.58 -8.10
CA HIS A 118 -7.38 24.78 -8.61
C HIS A 118 -5.94 24.87 -8.13
N LYS A 119 -5.12 25.63 -8.87
CA LYS A 119 -3.72 25.93 -8.56
C LYS A 119 -3.55 26.75 -7.27
N LEU A 120 -2.33 26.87 -6.75
CA LEU A 120 -2.10 27.49 -5.44
C LEU A 120 -2.46 28.98 -5.40
N PHE A 121 -2.12 29.70 -6.47
CA PHE A 121 -2.23 31.17 -6.55
C PHE A 121 -3.01 31.66 -7.79
N SER A 122 -3.76 30.78 -8.45
CA SER A 122 -4.57 31.16 -9.61
C SER A 122 -5.83 30.29 -9.72
N SER A 123 -6.81 30.76 -10.49
CA SER A 123 -8.07 30.04 -10.72
C SER A 123 -7.95 28.91 -11.75
N ALA A 124 -6.77 28.73 -12.37
CA ALA A 124 -6.53 27.67 -13.33
C ALA A 124 -6.71 26.29 -12.68
N GLN A 125 -7.14 25.31 -13.49
CA GLN A 125 -7.39 23.97 -13.02
C GLN A 125 -6.09 23.26 -12.66
N ALA A 126 -6.10 22.58 -11.51
CA ALA A 126 -5.03 21.71 -11.05
C ALA A 126 -5.38 20.21 -11.19
N THR A 127 -6.40 19.88 -11.98
CA THR A 127 -6.81 18.50 -12.22
C THR A 127 -5.70 17.72 -12.93
N SER A 128 -5.33 16.56 -12.37
CA SER A 128 -4.35 15.60 -12.89
C SER A 128 -5.08 14.38 -13.47
N PRO A 129 -4.52 13.63 -14.45
CA PRO A 129 -3.20 13.79 -15.06
C PRO A 129 -3.13 14.88 -16.13
N LEU A 130 -2.18 15.81 -15.99
CA LEU A 130 -1.91 16.85 -16.99
C LEU A 130 -1.36 16.28 -18.31
N SER A 131 -0.94 15.00 -18.33
CA SER A 131 -0.43 14.35 -19.54
C SER A 131 -1.47 14.16 -20.63
N GLU A 132 -2.76 14.23 -20.28
CA GLU A 132 -3.88 14.11 -21.22
C GLU A 132 -4.32 15.47 -21.79
N SER A 133 -3.75 16.56 -21.29
CA SER A 133 -4.09 17.93 -21.70
C SER A 133 -3.14 18.43 -22.81
N GLU A 134 -3.67 19.26 -23.71
CA GLU A 134 -2.83 19.98 -24.67
C GLU A 134 -1.85 20.91 -23.94
N PRO A 135 -0.59 21.05 -24.38
CA PRO A 135 0.36 21.97 -23.78
C PRO A 135 -0.17 23.40 -23.73
N ASN A 136 0.02 24.08 -22.61
CA ASN A 136 -0.45 25.45 -22.38
C ASN A 136 -1.98 25.64 -22.60
N ALA A 137 -2.79 24.65 -22.25
CA ALA A 137 -4.23 24.70 -22.40
C ALA A 137 -4.84 25.86 -21.56
N PRO A 138 -5.80 26.63 -22.10
CA PRO A 138 -6.40 27.77 -21.38
C PRO A 138 -7.05 27.42 -20.04
N ALA A 139 -7.52 26.18 -19.87
CA ALA A 139 -8.07 25.70 -18.61
C ALA A 139 -7.02 25.57 -17.50
N HIS A 140 -5.75 25.36 -17.87
CA HIS A 140 -4.62 25.09 -16.99
C HIS A 140 -3.64 26.26 -16.91
N VAL A 141 -3.88 27.40 -17.56
CA VAL A 141 -2.93 28.53 -17.54
C VAL A 141 -3.69 29.85 -17.34
N ALA A 142 -3.47 30.49 -16.19
CA ALA A 142 -3.96 31.83 -15.89
C ALA A 142 -2.90 32.91 -16.18
N PHE A 143 -3.31 34.19 -16.17
CA PHE A 143 -2.38 35.31 -16.41
C PHE A 143 -1.22 35.38 -15.41
N PHE A 144 -1.46 35.03 -14.15
CA PHE A 144 -0.42 34.96 -13.12
C PHE A 144 0.58 33.82 -13.40
N ASP A 145 0.09 32.67 -13.88
CA ASP A 145 0.91 31.47 -14.14
C ASP A 145 2.02 31.73 -15.18
N VAL A 146 1.77 32.64 -16.13
CA VAL A 146 2.73 33.06 -17.18
C VAL A 146 3.30 34.46 -16.93
N ALA A 147 3.17 34.97 -15.71
CA ALA A 147 3.73 36.25 -15.27
C ALA A 147 3.38 37.45 -16.18
N LEU A 148 2.14 37.54 -16.65
CA LEU A 148 1.71 38.71 -17.42
C LEU A 148 1.81 39.99 -16.57
N PRO A 149 2.32 41.11 -17.13
CA PRO A 149 2.44 42.36 -16.38
C PRO A 149 1.10 42.80 -15.77
N GLY A 150 1.11 43.05 -14.46
CA GLY A 150 -0.07 43.44 -13.69
C GLY A 150 -0.87 42.27 -13.08
N ALA A 151 -0.52 41.02 -13.37
CA ALA A 151 -1.11 39.86 -12.68
C ALA A 151 -0.61 39.77 -11.22
N GLN A 152 -1.50 39.39 -10.31
CA GLN A 152 -1.20 39.19 -8.88
C GLN A 152 -1.54 37.76 -8.44
N PRO A 153 -0.84 37.21 -7.44
CA PRO A 153 -1.17 35.91 -6.87
C PRO A 153 -2.50 35.95 -6.12
N ILE A 154 -3.37 34.97 -6.36
CA ILE A 154 -4.65 34.81 -5.66
C ILE A 154 -4.63 33.46 -4.93
N PHE A 155 -4.29 33.48 -3.65
CA PHE A 155 -4.24 32.28 -2.82
C PHE A 155 -5.58 31.54 -2.80
N GLN A 156 -5.54 30.22 -3.04
CA GLN A 156 -6.72 29.36 -3.04
C GLN A 156 -6.88 28.65 -1.68
N PRO A 157 -7.86 29.04 -0.82
CA PRO A 157 -8.00 28.48 0.52
C PRO A 157 -8.27 26.97 0.56
N ALA A 158 -8.84 26.42 -0.51
CA ALA A 158 -9.10 24.99 -0.64
C ALA A 158 -7.81 24.14 -0.55
N THR A 159 -6.65 24.71 -0.90
CA THR A 159 -5.35 24.04 -0.85
C THR A 159 -4.86 23.81 0.59
N LEU A 160 -5.37 24.55 1.57
CA LEU A 160 -5.02 24.35 2.98
C LEU A 160 -5.51 23.02 3.54
N ILE A 161 -6.65 22.52 3.06
CA ILE A 161 -7.25 21.28 3.59
C ILE A 161 -6.30 20.09 3.42
N PRO A 162 -5.87 19.73 2.19
CA PRO A 162 -4.95 18.61 2.02
C PRO A 162 -3.56 18.91 2.62
N ALA A 163 -3.10 20.17 2.61
CA ALA A 163 -1.82 20.54 3.22
C ALA A 163 -1.80 20.34 4.75
N ILE A 164 -2.87 20.75 5.45
CA ILE A 164 -3.00 20.53 6.90
C ILE A 164 -3.15 19.03 7.20
N ARG A 165 -3.92 18.29 6.40
CA ARG A 165 -4.03 16.82 6.56
C ARG A 165 -2.67 16.14 6.43
N ALA A 166 -1.88 16.51 5.42
CA ALA A 166 -0.51 16.03 5.25
C ALA A 166 0.34 16.31 6.49
N ALA A 167 0.36 17.56 6.96
CA ALA A 167 1.14 17.93 8.13
C ALA A 167 0.70 17.18 9.42
N LEU A 168 -0.61 17.02 9.63
CA LEU A 168 -1.14 16.25 10.77
C LEU A 168 -0.79 14.76 10.68
N ALA A 169 -0.84 14.16 9.49
CA ALA A 169 -0.46 12.76 9.26
C ALA A 169 1.04 12.51 9.53
N LEU A 170 1.86 13.54 9.38
CA LEU A 170 3.29 13.54 9.69
C LEU A 170 3.59 14.01 11.13
N GLY A 171 2.57 14.05 12.00
CA GLY A 171 2.69 14.44 13.40
C GLY A 171 3.18 15.86 13.64
N CYS A 172 3.06 16.76 12.65
CA CYS A 172 3.56 18.13 12.75
C CYS A 172 2.60 19.04 13.54
N THR A 173 3.16 20.07 14.16
CA THR A 173 2.41 21.17 14.78
C THR A 173 2.11 22.25 13.74
N ILE A 174 0.82 22.46 13.47
CA ILE A 174 0.34 23.51 12.54
C ILE A 174 0.59 24.89 13.15
N GLN A 175 1.18 25.81 12.37
CA GLN A 175 1.41 27.17 12.80
C GLN A 175 0.09 27.99 12.71
N PRO A 176 -0.25 28.82 13.71
CA PRO A 176 -1.47 29.64 13.67
C PRO A 176 -1.41 30.73 12.59
N VAL A 177 -0.20 31.14 12.22
CA VAL A 177 0.08 32.12 11.16
C VAL A 177 1.15 31.54 10.25
N SER A 178 0.90 31.61 8.95
CA SER A 178 1.86 31.21 7.92
C SER A 178 1.95 32.29 6.84
N ARG A 179 3.15 32.55 6.32
CA ARG A 179 3.41 33.60 5.31
C ARG A 179 4.14 33.01 4.11
N PHE A 180 3.87 33.58 2.95
CA PHE A 180 4.57 33.24 1.71
C PHE A 180 5.73 34.19 1.47
N ASP A 181 6.79 33.64 0.92
CA ASP A 181 8.06 34.29 0.62
C ASP A 181 8.43 34.03 -0.85
N ARG A 182 9.16 34.97 -1.45
CA ARG A 182 9.72 34.83 -2.80
C ARG A 182 11.11 34.22 -2.72
N LYS A 183 11.27 33.04 -3.33
CA LYS A 183 12.56 32.41 -3.62
C LYS A 183 13.00 32.82 -5.03
N HIS A 184 13.92 33.77 -5.14
CA HIS A 184 14.31 34.37 -6.42
C HIS A 184 15.33 33.50 -7.16
N TYR A 185 14.99 33.06 -8.37
CA TYR A 185 15.92 32.46 -9.31
C TYR A 185 15.41 32.62 -10.74
N PHE A 186 16.33 32.89 -11.67
CA PHE A 186 15.98 33.01 -13.08
C PHE A 186 16.17 31.67 -13.77
N HIS A 187 15.05 31.08 -14.16
CA HIS A 187 15.01 29.90 -15.00
C HIS A 187 13.76 29.96 -15.88
N TRP A 188 13.83 29.46 -17.11
CA TRP A 188 12.75 29.61 -18.09
C TRP A 188 11.46 28.85 -17.72
N ASP A 189 11.54 27.87 -16.82
CA ASP A 189 10.37 27.16 -16.30
C ASP A 189 9.65 27.91 -15.16
N GLN A 190 10.24 29.00 -14.66
CA GLN A 190 9.69 29.87 -13.62
C GLN A 190 9.52 31.29 -14.18
N PRO A 191 8.40 31.60 -14.84
CA PRO A 191 8.23 32.81 -15.64
C PRO A 191 8.30 34.10 -14.82
N ALA A 192 7.93 34.06 -13.54
CA ALA A 192 7.99 35.21 -12.64
C ALA A 192 9.42 35.57 -12.19
N GLY A 193 10.42 34.70 -12.41
CA GLY A 193 11.78 34.87 -11.88
C GLY A 193 11.91 34.68 -10.36
N TYR A 194 10.83 34.23 -9.72
CA TYR A 194 10.79 33.77 -8.34
C TYR A 194 9.70 32.72 -8.16
N GLN A 195 9.88 31.82 -7.19
CA GLN A 195 8.88 30.84 -6.75
C GLN A 195 8.29 31.31 -5.43
N LEU A 196 6.97 31.26 -5.28
CA LEU A 196 6.31 31.46 -3.99
C LEU A 196 6.42 30.17 -3.15
N THR A 197 7.00 30.30 -1.96
CA THR A 197 7.25 29.22 -0.99
C THR A 197 7.11 29.79 0.43
N GLN A 198 7.47 29.05 1.48
CA GLN A 198 7.41 29.53 2.87
C GLN A 198 8.71 29.21 3.60
N TYR A 199 9.55 30.22 3.81
CA TYR A 199 10.84 30.07 4.45
C TYR A 199 10.81 30.48 5.93
N TYR A 200 10.25 31.65 6.24
CA TYR A 200 10.28 32.18 7.62
C TYR A 200 9.16 31.62 8.51
N GLU A 201 7.96 31.48 7.96
CA GLU A 201 6.75 31.02 8.67
C GLU A 201 6.03 29.91 7.88
N PRO A 202 6.60 28.70 7.86
CA PRO A 202 6.04 27.55 7.15
C PRO A 202 4.70 27.12 7.76
N LEU A 203 3.94 26.33 7.01
CA LEU A 203 2.64 25.82 7.43
C LEU A 203 2.71 25.02 8.75
N ALA A 204 3.70 24.14 8.89
CA ALA A 204 3.85 23.30 10.07
C ALA A 204 5.32 22.98 10.39
N ARG A 205 5.59 22.62 11.66
CA ARG A 205 6.93 22.29 12.18
C ARG A 205 6.88 21.11 13.15
N ASP A 206 8.06 20.59 13.51
CA ASP A 206 8.26 19.68 14.63
C ASP A 206 7.41 18.39 14.54
N GLY A 207 7.48 17.72 13.39
CA GLY A 207 6.81 16.44 13.16
C GLY A 207 7.73 15.23 13.27
N HIS A 208 7.18 14.05 13.05
CA HIS A 208 7.92 12.80 13.01
C HIS A 208 7.17 11.71 12.24
N VAL A 209 7.92 10.74 11.72
CA VAL A 209 7.39 9.51 11.15
C VAL A 209 8.12 8.34 11.78
N ASP A 210 7.35 7.34 12.23
CA ASP A 210 7.87 6.09 12.76
C ASP A 210 7.96 5.04 11.64
N LEU A 211 9.07 4.30 11.63
CA LEU A 211 9.32 3.16 10.76
C LEU A 211 9.54 1.91 11.61
N TYR A 212 8.97 0.79 11.19
CA TYR A 212 9.04 -0.49 11.91
C TYR A 212 9.72 -1.58 11.07
N GLY A 213 10.63 -2.34 11.69
CA GLY A 213 11.44 -3.39 11.07
C GLY A 213 10.65 -4.52 10.43
N ASP A 214 9.54 -4.91 11.07
CA ASP A 214 8.67 -6.00 10.67
C ASP A 214 7.77 -5.66 9.46
N ARG A 215 7.58 -4.36 9.15
CA ARG A 215 6.57 -3.88 8.21
C ARG A 215 7.11 -2.98 7.10
N ASP A 216 8.02 -2.06 7.41
CA ASP A 216 8.44 -1.01 6.49
C ASP A 216 9.70 -1.37 5.66
N GLY A 217 10.42 -2.42 6.06
CA GLY A 217 11.61 -2.89 5.35
C GLY A 217 12.82 -1.97 5.52
N ILE A 218 13.02 -1.46 6.74
CA ILE A 218 14.23 -0.72 7.14
C ILE A 218 15.47 -1.64 7.17
N ALA A 219 16.66 -1.04 7.23
CA ALA A 219 17.90 -1.78 7.34
C ALA A 219 17.95 -2.58 8.65
N ALA A 220 18.46 -3.82 8.61
CA ALA A 220 18.55 -4.67 9.80
C ALA A 220 19.45 -4.05 10.89
N GLU A 221 20.40 -3.21 10.48
CA GLU A 221 21.31 -2.46 11.36
C GLU A 221 20.60 -1.39 12.21
N ASP A 222 19.41 -0.95 11.81
CA ASP A 222 18.61 0.04 12.54
C ASP A 222 17.68 -0.60 13.60
N GLY A 223 17.58 -1.94 13.65
CA GLY A 223 16.73 -2.64 14.60
C GLY A 223 15.25 -2.66 14.22
N ASP A 224 14.37 -2.70 15.23
CA ASP A 224 12.93 -2.90 15.04
C ASP A 224 12.15 -1.59 14.86
N HIS A 225 12.72 -0.44 15.21
CA HIS A 225 12.05 0.85 15.17
C HIS A 225 13.02 2.00 14.89
N VAL A 226 12.63 2.89 13.98
CA VAL A 226 13.34 4.14 13.68
C VAL A 226 12.35 5.28 13.63
N ARG A 227 12.59 6.34 14.41
CA ARG A 227 11.87 7.60 14.30
C ARG A 227 12.65 8.59 13.44
N VAL A 228 11.99 9.17 12.45
CA VAL A 228 12.56 10.21 11.57
C VAL A 228 11.87 11.55 11.86
N ALA A 229 12.64 12.55 12.29
CA ALA A 229 12.09 13.88 12.58
C ALA A 229 11.82 14.67 11.29
N ILE A 230 10.66 15.33 11.25
CA ILE A 230 10.26 16.29 10.22
C ILE A 230 10.50 17.69 10.78
N VAL A 231 11.38 18.46 10.15
CA VAL A 231 11.71 19.81 10.59
C VAL A 231 10.56 20.75 10.27
N GLN A 232 10.09 20.72 9.02
CA GLN A 232 8.97 21.56 8.58
C GLN A 232 8.24 20.99 7.37
N VAL A 233 6.99 21.43 7.23
CA VAL A 233 6.16 21.26 6.04
C VAL A 233 5.78 22.66 5.55
N GLN A 234 6.09 22.97 4.30
CA GLN A 234 5.81 24.26 3.67
C GLN A 234 5.00 24.09 2.39
N MET A 235 4.21 25.09 2.03
CA MET A 235 3.48 25.13 0.77
C MET A 235 4.26 25.90 -0.29
N GLU A 236 4.28 25.40 -1.52
CA GLU A 236 4.95 26.08 -2.63
C GLU A 236 4.32 25.82 -4.00
N GLN A 237 4.78 26.58 -5.00
CA GLN A 237 4.38 26.42 -6.40
C GLN A 237 5.28 25.44 -7.14
N ASP A 238 4.72 24.57 -7.97
CA ASP A 238 5.50 23.80 -8.93
C ASP A 238 5.95 24.66 -10.14
N THR A 239 6.99 24.19 -10.84
CA THR A 239 7.52 24.84 -12.05
C THR A 239 6.91 24.26 -13.34
N ALA A 240 7.09 24.97 -14.45
CA ALA A 240 6.71 24.47 -15.77
C ALA A 240 7.47 23.19 -16.16
N LYS A 241 6.96 22.45 -17.14
CA LYS A 241 7.67 21.32 -17.72
C LYS A 241 8.51 21.81 -18.89
N THR A 242 9.81 21.53 -18.87
CA THR A 242 10.72 21.79 -19.98
C THR A 242 10.90 20.53 -20.83
N VAL A 243 10.66 20.63 -22.14
CA VAL A 243 10.90 19.56 -23.11
C VAL A 243 12.07 19.99 -24.00
N ALA A 244 13.20 19.31 -23.85
CA ALA A 244 14.37 19.55 -24.69
C ALA A 244 14.12 19.06 -26.12
N GLN A 245 14.48 19.88 -27.10
CA GLN A 245 14.44 19.57 -28.53
C GLN A 245 15.86 19.60 -29.12
N PRO A 246 16.10 18.92 -30.25
CA PRO A 246 17.36 19.03 -30.98
C PRO A 246 17.72 20.49 -31.30
N GLY A 247 19.01 20.80 -31.33
CA GLY A 247 19.50 22.14 -31.65
C GLY A 247 19.49 23.13 -30.48
N GLY A 248 19.38 22.66 -29.23
CA GLY A 248 19.40 23.53 -28.05
C GLY A 248 18.13 24.34 -27.85
N VAL A 249 17.03 23.91 -28.49
CA VAL A 249 15.71 24.51 -28.34
C VAL A 249 15.01 23.83 -27.16
N HIS A 250 14.31 24.62 -26.34
CA HIS A 250 13.52 24.13 -25.22
C HIS A 250 12.07 24.56 -25.39
N TRP A 251 11.15 23.60 -25.41
CA TRP A 251 9.71 23.88 -25.39
C TRP A 251 9.23 23.90 -23.95
N LEU A 252 8.37 24.86 -23.64
CA LEU A 252 7.85 25.08 -22.28
C LEU A 252 6.35 24.79 -22.25
N ASP A 253 5.96 23.94 -21.31
CA ASP A 253 4.58 23.64 -21.00
C ASP A 253 4.25 24.14 -19.58
N TYR A 254 3.46 25.20 -19.53
CA TYR A 254 3.03 25.90 -18.32
C TYR A 254 1.80 25.28 -17.67
N ASN A 255 1.25 24.17 -18.18
CA ASN A 255 0.12 23.50 -17.54
C ASN A 255 0.39 23.20 -16.05
N ARG A 256 1.64 22.82 -15.72
CA ARG A 256 2.09 22.47 -14.37
C ARG A 256 2.53 23.67 -13.51
N VAL A 257 2.82 24.83 -14.08
CA VAL A 257 3.35 25.95 -13.28
C VAL A 257 2.32 26.40 -12.26
N GLY A 258 2.72 26.65 -11.01
CA GLY A 258 1.78 27.09 -9.96
C GLY A 258 0.90 25.97 -9.38
N MET A 259 1.12 24.70 -9.77
CA MET A 259 0.49 23.56 -9.09
C MET A 259 0.83 23.59 -7.60
N PRO A 260 -0.12 23.26 -6.72
CA PRO A 260 0.09 23.35 -5.28
C PRO A 260 0.93 22.16 -4.80
N LEU A 261 2.04 22.44 -4.13
CA LEU A 261 2.89 21.44 -3.51
C LEU A 261 2.95 21.64 -1.99
N VAL A 262 3.22 20.56 -1.28
CA VAL A 262 3.88 20.62 0.02
C VAL A 262 5.30 20.09 -0.10
N GLU A 263 6.24 20.80 0.49
CA GLU A 263 7.62 20.36 0.66
C GLU A 263 7.81 19.94 2.13
N ILE A 264 8.27 18.71 2.33
CA ILE A 264 8.47 18.06 3.62
C ILE A 264 9.97 17.88 3.80
N ILE A 265 10.55 18.55 4.80
CA ILE A 265 11.99 18.55 5.05
C ILE A 265 12.27 17.74 6.31
N THR A 266 13.14 16.72 6.20
CA THR A 266 13.56 15.91 7.34
C THR A 266 14.79 16.49 8.03
N ALA A 267 15.00 16.10 9.29
CA ALA A 267 16.30 16.21 9.91
C ALA A 267 17.31 15.26 9.21
N PRO A 268 18.60 15.62 9.15
CA PRO A 268 19.64 14.76 8.56
C PRO A 268 20.05 13.66 9.56
N GLN A 269 19.22 12.64 9.74
CA GLN A 269 19.42 11.58 10.75
C GLN A 269 19.27 10.15 10.20
N LEU A 270 19.15 9.99 8.88
CA LEU A 270 19.07 8.67 8.26
C LEU A 270 20.47 8.15 7.94
N HIS A 271 20.81 6.96 8.42
CA HIS A 271 22.17 6.41 8.32
C HIS A 271 22.31 5.22 7.36
N HIS A 272 21.18 4.63 6.96
CA HIS A 272 21.16 3.46 6.08
C HIS A 272 20.34 3.73 4.81
N PRO A 273 20.87 3.42 3.61
CA PRO A 273 20.19 3.64 2.34
C PRO A 273 18.80 3.00 2.23
N ALA A 274 18.63 1.77 2.72
CA ALA A 274 17.35 1.07 2.70
C ALA A 274 16.30 1.77 3.58
N THR A 275 16.70 2.21 4.77
CA THR A 275 15.85 2.98 5.71
C THR A 275 15.41 4.31 5.10
N ALA A 276 16.30 4.99 4.37
CA ALA A 276 15.95 6.21 3.63
C ALA A 276 14.89 5.97 2.54
N ALA A 277 15.01 4.88 1.78
CA ALA A 277 13.99 4.50 0.80
C ALA A 277 12.66 4.05 1.43
N ALA A 278 12.72 3.35 2.58
CA ALA A 278 11.55 2.98 3.37
C ALA A 278 10.82 4.21 3.91
N PHE A 279 11.55 5.23 4.38
CA PHE A 279 10.99 6.50 4.83
C PHE A 279 10.16 7.20 3.73
N VAL A 280 10.71 7.36 2.51
CA VAL A 280 9.99 8.01 1.39
C VAL A 280 8.71 7.25 1.06
N ARG A 281 8.75 5.91 1.13
CA ARG A 281 7.58 5.05 0.91
C ARG A 281 6.53 5.23 1.99
N LYS A 282 6.94 5.30 3.25
CA LYS A 282 6.06 5.53 4.39
C LYS A 282 5.36 6.88 4.30
N VAL A 283 6.11 7.94 3.97
CA VAL A 283 5.53 9.27 3.73
C VAL A 283 4.49 9.22 2.62
N GLN A 284 4.78 8.58 1.48
CA GLN A 284 3.80 8.41 0.42
C GLN A 284 2.53 7.69 0.90
N GLN A 285 2.67 6.61 1.67
CA GLN A 285 1.53 5.86 2.22
C GLN A 285 0.68 6.74 3.16
N LEU A 286 1.32 7.52 4.04
CA LEU A 286 0.62 8.44 4.95
C LEU A 286 -0.15 9.51 4.18
N LEU A 287 0.48 10.16 3.20
CA LEU A 287 -0.15 11.21 2.40
C LEU A 287 -1.33 10.70 1.56
N VAL A 288 -1.21 9.48 1.02
CA VAL A 288 -2.30 8.82 0.29
C VAL A 288 -3.43 8.46 1.25
N ALA A 289 -3.14 7.93 2.43
CA ALA A 289 -4.14 7.51 3.42
C ALA A 289 -5.04 8.68 3.87
N VAL A 290 -4.49 9.90 3.94
CA VAL A 290 -5.24 11.11 4.30
C VAL A 290 -5.74 11.92 3.11
N ASP A 291 -5.59 11.39 1.90
CA ASP A 291 -5.98 12.03 0.63
C ASP A 291 -5.51 13.48 0.58
N ALA A 292 -4.20 13.66 0.75
CA ALA A 292 -3.55 14.97 0.67
C ALA A 292 -2.88 15.22 -0.68
N CYS A 293 -2.44 14.19 -1.39
CA CYS A 293 -1.64 14.35 -2.60
C CYS A 293 -2.11 13.48 -3.77
N THR A 294 -1.81 13.92 -4.99
CA THR A 294 -1.94 13.11 -6.21
C THR A 294 -0.87 12.02 -6.24
N SER A 295 -1.15 10.90 -6.91
CA SER A 295 -0.43 9.63 -6.69
C SER A 295 1.08 9.65 -7.02
N GLY A 296 1.84 8.98 -6.16
CA GLY A 296 3.13 8.26 -6.33
C GLY A 296 4.33 8.89 -7.06
N LEU A 297 5.56 8.41 -6.74
CA LEU A 297 6.77 8.81 -7.49
C LEU A 297 6.64 8.55 -9.00
N GLU A 298 6.04 7.42 -9.40
CA GLU A 298 5.96 7.03 -10.81
C GLU A 298 5.02 7.91 -11.64
N ALA A 299 3.94 8.41 -11.03
CA ALA A 299 3.02 9.34 -11.67
C ALA A 299 3.45 10.81 -11.50
N GLY A 300 4.59 11.06 -10.83
CA GLY A 300 5.16 12.39 -10.63
C GLY A 300 4.44 13.21 -9.55
N GLY A 301 3.48 12.64 -8.83
CA GLY A 301 2.78 13.31 -7.73
C GLY A 301 3.62 13.44 -6.46
N LEU A 302 4.72 12.69 -6.35
CA LEU A 302 5.71 12.80 -5.28
C LEU A 302 7.13 12.80 -5.87
N ARG A 303 7.99 13.67 -5.37
CA ARG A 303 9.41 13.77 -5.76
C ARG A 303 10.25 13.80 -4.49
N ALA A 304 11.40 13.13 -4.50
CA ALA A 304 12.34 13.14 -3.38
C ALA A 304 13.71 13.61 -3.85
N ASP A 305 14.21 14.66 -3.23
CA ASP A 305 15.59 15.13 -3.35
C ASP A 305 16.35 14.68 -2.10
N VAL A 306 17.53 14.11 -2.30
CA VAL A 306 18.26 13.40 -1.23
C VAL A 306 19.60 14.08 -0.99
N ASN A 307 19.81 14.49 0.26
CA ASN A 307 21.03 15.15 0.71
C ASN A 307 21.93 14.12 1.39
N VAL A 308 23.08 13.82 0.77
CA VAL A 308 24.03 12.80 1.24
C VAL A 308 25.29 13.46 1.76
N SER A 309 25.74 13.01 2.94
CA SER A 309 27.02 13.36 3.51
C SER A 309 27.68 12.14 4.15
N VAL A 310 29.00 12.04 4.05
CA VAL A 310 29.79 11.00 4.74
C VAL A 310 30.86 11.62 5.61
N ARG A 311 31.17 10.96 6.74
CA ARG A 311 32.30 11.31 7.61
C ARG A 311 33.03 10.07 8.10
N ARG A 312 34.27 10.24 8.56
CA ARG A 312 34.99 9.18 9.27
C ARG A 312 34.43 9.03 10.69
N VAL A 313 34.31 7.79 11.15
CA VAL A 313 34.01 7.48 12.54
C VAL A 313 35.33 7.47 13.31
N ALA A 314 35.54 8.42 14.23
CA ALA A 314 36.72 8.38 15.11
C ALA A 314 36.52 7.30 16.19
N GLY A 315 37.61 6.64 16.61
CA GLY A 315 37.62 5.48 17.51
C GLY A 315 37.16 5.70 18.97
N GLY A 316 36.29 6.68 19.22
CA GLY A 316 35.63 6.97 20.49
C GLY A 316 34.21 7.53 20.36
N ASP A 317 33.70 7.75 19.14
CA ASP A 317 32.33 8.26 18.87
C ASP A 317 31.29 7.13 18.94
N SER A 318 31.37 6.27 19.96
CA SER A 318 30.46 5.11 20.12
C SER A 318 29.10 5.48 20.72
N GLU A 319 28.89 6.72 21.15
CA GLU A 319 27.59 7.19 21.60
C GLU A 319 26.83 7.80 20.43
N ARG A 320 26.03 6.95 19.79
CA ARG A 320 24.89 7.35 18.95
C ARG A 320 23.93 8.14 19.84
N GLY A 321 24.07 9.46 19.86
CA GLY A 321 23.07 10.32 20.45
C GLY A 321 21.82 10.29 19.58
N GLU A 322 20.71 9.79 20.12
CA GLU A 322 19.39 9.77 19.47
C GLU A 322 18.85 11.19 19.22
N ASP A 323 19.48 12.21 19.81
CA ASP A 323 19.02 13.59 19.79
C ASP A 323 19.97 14.52 19.00
N LYS A 324 19.46 14.98 17.85
CA LYS A 324 19.95 16.07 16.99
C LYS A 324 21.35 15.89 16.38
N ALA A 325 21.36 15.83 15.05
CA ALA A 325 22.56 15.98 14.23
C ALA A 325 23.30 17.28 14.57
N ASP A 326 24.38 17.14 15.34
CA ASP A 326 25.33 18.21 15.59
C ASP A 326 25.94 18.62 14.24
N THR A 327 25.46 19.73 13.69
CA THR A 327 25.69 20.14 12.29
C THR A 327 27.17 20.43 12.03
N GLU A 328 27.91 20.74 13.10
CA GLU A 328 29.36 20.93 13.08
C GLU A 328 30.12 19.62 12.78
N ARG A 329 29.51 18.46 13.05
CA ARG A 329 30.13 17.13 12.85
C ARG A 329 29.87 16.51 11.48
N LEU A 330 28.98 17.08 10.68
CA LEU A 330 28.62 16.54 9.35
C LEU A 330 29.75 16.73 8.32
N GLY A 331 29.80 15.86 7.31
CA GLY A 331 30.65 16.03 6.15
C GLY A 331 30.13 17.12 5.21
N VAL A 332 30.71 17.20 4.00
CA VAL A 332 30.18 18.10 2.96
C VAL A 332 28.88 17.52 2.38
N ARG A 333 27.88 18.38 2.17
CA ARG A 333 26.56 17.99 1.62
C ARG A 333 26.59 17.94 0.09
N THR A 334 26.14 16.82 -0.46
CA THR A 334 25.79 16.68 -1.88
C THR A 334 24.30 16.37 -2.02
N GLU A 335 23.61 17.14 -2.85
CA GLU A 335 22.19 16.97 -3.12
C GLU A 335 22.02 16.15 -4.41
N ILE A 336 21.17 15.13 -4.38
CA ILE A 336 20.85 14.28 -5.52
C ILE A 336 19.39 14.52 -5.91
N LYS A 337 19.17 14.88 -7.19
CA LYS A 337 17.83 15.13 -7.77
C LYS A 337 17.47 14.07 -8.81
N ASN A 338 16.20 14.11 -9.26
CA ASN A 338 15.62 13.25 -10.30
C ASN A 338 15.53 11.76 -9.91
N LEU A 339 15.10 11.49 -8.67
CA LEU A 339 14.90 10.14 -8.16
C LEU A 339 13.43 9.72 -8.37
N ASN A 340 13.21 8.87 -9.37
CA ASN A 340 11.85 8.50 -9.82
C ASN A 340 11.29 7.22 -9.20
N SER A 341 12.03 6.54 -8.33
CA SER A 341 11.57 5.34 -7.64
C SER A 341 12.26 5.15 -6.29
N PHE A 342 11.65 4.42 -5.37
CA PHE A 342 12.26 4.13 -4.05
C PHE A 342 13.59 3.40 -4.17
N ARG A 343 13.70 2.51 -5.17
CA ARG A 343 14.96 1.83 -5.47
C ARG A 343 16.03 2.79 -5.99
N ALA A 344 15.64 3.75 -6.82
CA ALA A 344 16.56 4.78 -7.28
C ALA A 344 17.08 5.64 -6.11
N VAL A 345 16.24 5.93 -5.11
CA VAL A 345 16.67 6.60 -3.87
C VAL A 345 17.78 5.80 -3.18
N GLU A 346 17.54 4.51 -2.90
CA GLU A 346 18.53 3.65 -2.24
C GLU A 346 19.84 3.54 -3.06
N ASP A 347 19.73 3.20 -4.34
CA ASP A 347 20.89 2.99 -5.23
C ASP A 347 21.70 4.28 -5.40
N ALA A 348 21.04 5.45 -5.49
CA ALA A 348 21.72 6.74 -5.61
C ALA A 348 22.47 7.14 -4.34
N ILE A 349 21.91 6.88 -3.16
CA ILE A 349 22.60 7.11 -1.87
C ILE A 349 23.85 6.24 -1.80
N ILE A 350 23.74 4.95 -2.14
CA ILE A 350 24.89 4.01 -2.13
C ILE A 350 25.99 4.51 -3.08
N ALA A 351 25.63 4.91 -4.29
CA ALA A 351 26.59 5.39 -5.28
C ALA A 351 27.28 6.69 -4.82
N GLU A 352 26.53 7.65 -4.30
CA GLU A 352 27.10 8.91 -3.83
C GLU A 352 27.96 8.74 -2.58
N ARG A 353 27.53 7.91 -1.62
CA ARG A 353 28.33 7.53 -0.45
C ARG A 353 29.68 6.98 -0.89
N ASN A 354 29.67 5.98 -1.78
CA ASN A 354 30.90 5.32 -2.23
C ASN A 354 31.81 6.31 -3.00
N ARG A 355 31.23 7.23 -3.78
CA ARG A 355 31.98 8.29 -4.47
C ARG A 355 32.63 9.27 -3.49
N GLN A 356 31.90 9.75 -2.50
CA GLN A 356 32.45 10.66 -1.48
C GLN A 356 33.58 9.99 -0.70
N ILE A 357 33.38 8.75 -0.27
CA ILE A 357 34.42 7.95 0.42
C ILE A 357 35.68 7.82 -0.45
N ALA A 358 35.53 7.45 -1.72
CA ALA A 358 36.66 7.30 -2.63
C ALA A 358 37.44 8.60 -2.82
N ALA A 359 36.74 9.73 -2.97
CA ALA A 359 37.35 11.05 -3.13
C ALA A 359 38.08 11.50 -1.85
N ILE A 360 37.50 11.28 -0.67
CA ILE A 360 38.16 11.61 0.59
C ILE A 360 39.39 10.73 0.82
N MET A 361 39.30 9.41 0.60
CA MET A 361 40.45 8.51 0.72
C MET A 361 41.59 8.89 -0.24
N ALA A 362 41.26 9.29 -1.47
CA ALA A 362 42.26 9.75 -2.44
C ALA A 362 42.94 11.05 -1.99
N ALA A 363 42.19 12.01 -1.43
CA ALA A 363 42.74 13.26 -0.90
C ALA A 363 43.62 13.02 0.33
N GLU A 364 43.21 12.14 1.25
CA GLU A 364 44.01 11.70 2.39
C GLU A 364 45.33 11.06 1.94
N ALA A 365 45.28 10.16 0.94
CA ALA A 365 46.48 9.54 0.36
C ALA A 365 47.40 10.56 -0.34
N ALA A 366 46.83 11.64 -0.88
CA ALA A 366 47.55 12.76 -1.48
C ALA A 366 48.04 13.82 -0.46
N GLY A 367 47.92 13.56 0.85
CA GLY A 367 48.45 14.42 1.91
C GLY A 367 47.67 15.72 2.14
N HIS A 368 46.40 15.79 1.71
CA HIS A 368 45.56 16.98 1.95
C HIS A 368 45.16 17.05 3.44
N VAL A 369 45.16 18.26 4.01
CA VAL A 369 45.06 18.49 5.46
C VAL A 369 43.62 18.35 5.99
N SER A 370 42.60 18.49 5.14
CA SER A 370 41.19 18.44 5.54
C SER A 370 40.36 17.55 4.59
N PRO A 371 39.68 16.51 5.12
CA PRO A 371 38.68 15.73 4.39
C PRO A 371 37.56 16.56 3.75
N ARG A 372 37.25 17.73 4.32
CA ARG A 372 36.21 18.64 3.79
C ARG A 372 36.62 19.31 2.48
N ASP A 373 37.92 19.46 2.21
CA ASP A 373 38.39 20.08 0.97
C ASP A 373 38.30 19.14 -0.24
N ALA A 374 38.16 17.82 0.02
CA ALA A 374 38.08 16.79 -1.01
C ALA A 374 36.72 16.77 -1.75
N ILE A 375 35.67 17.30 -1.12
CA ILE A 375 34.30 17.28 -1.65
C ILE A 375 33.81 18.71 -1.80
N VAL A 376 33.32 19.05 -2.99
CA VAL A 376 32.64 20.33 -3.22
C VAL A 376 31.14 20.11 -3.05
N SER A 377 30.48 20.99 -2.30
CA SER A 377 29.01 20.95 -2.20
C SER A 377 28.39 21.25 -3.56
N GLU A 378 27.60 20.33 -4.09
CA GLU A 378 27.02 20.44 -5.42
C GLU A 378 25.71 19.65 -5.55
N THR A 379 24.97 19.95 -6.62
CA THR A 379 23.75 19.25 -7.00
C THR A 379 24.07 18.26 -8.13
N ARG A 380 23.71 17.00 -7.93
CA ARG A 380 23.98 15.89 -8.83
C ARG A 380 22.68 15.23 -9.28
N GLY A 381 22.71 14.60 -10.45
CA GLY A 381 21.62 13.80 -11.00
C GLY A 381 21.95 12.32 -10.90
N TRP A 382 20.93 11.48 -10.83
CA TRP A 382 21.07 10.04 -10.83
C TRP A 382 20.86 9.45 -12.23
N THR A 383 21.80 8.63 -12.69
CA THR A 383 21.62 7.79 -13.88
C THR A 383 21.59 6.33 -13.45
N PRO A 384 20.43 5.63 -13.60
CA PRO A 384 20.35 4.21 -13.27
C PRO A 384 21.22 3.37 -14.22
N PRO A 385 21.64 2.16 -13.81
CA PRO A 385 22.44 1.28 -14.64
C PRO A 385 21.68 0.88 -15.91
N ALA A 386 22.32 1.01 -17.08
CA ALA A 386 21.68 0.76 -18.37
C ALA A 386 21.50 -0.73 -18.68
N PHE A 387 22.39 -1.59 -18.15
CA PHE A 387 22.38 -3.03 -18.36
C PHE A 387 22.72 -3.79 -17.09
N ALA A 388 22.35 -5.08 -17.06
CA ALA A 388 22.72 -5.97 -15.96
C ALA A 388 24.25 -6.12 -15.88
N GLY A 389 24.86 -5.52 -14.86
CA GLY A 389 26.31 -5.50 -14.65
C GLY A 389 26.95 -4.11 -14.70
N ASP A 390 26.20 -3.09 -15.15
CA ASP A 390 26.64 -1.70 -15.06
C ASP A 390 26.36 -1.15 -13.64
N GLU A 391 27.14 -0.16 -13.23
CA GLU A 391 26.94 0.56 -11.97
C GLU A 391 26.23 1.87 -12.27
N GLY A 392 25.11 2.13 -11.60
CA GLY A 392 24.47 3.43 -11.64
C GLY A 392 25.39 4.50 -11.06
N LYS A 393 25.36 5.71 -11.62
CA LYS A 393 26.30 6.77 -11.25
C LYS A 393 25.57 8.09 -11.02
N THR A 394 26.05 8.83 -10.02
CA THR A 394 25.69 10.24 -9.90
C THR A 394 26.55 11.06 -10.85
N HIS A 395 25.96 12.03 -11.54
CA HIS A 395 26.67 12.95 -12.41
C HIS A 395 26.39 14.40 -11.99
N ARG A 396 27.36 15.28 -12.20
CA ARG A 396 27.21 16.70 -11.85
C ARG A 396 26.18 17.34 -12.79
N LEU A 397 25.14 17.97 -12.25
CA LEU A 397 24.15 18.70 -13.05
C LEU A 397 24.56 20.16 -13.25
N ARG A 398 25.14 20.78 -12.21
CA ARG A 398 25.54 22.18 -12.23
C ARG A 398 26.91 22.37 -11.59
N GLY A 399 27.76 23.17 -12.23
CA GLY A 399 28.96 23.71 -11.57
C GLY A 399 28.57 24.87 -10.67
N LYS A 400 28.80 24.77 -9.35
CA LYS A 400 28.64 25.91 -8.45
C LYS A 400 29.80 26.89 -8.67
N GLU A 401 29.50 28.10 -9.12
CA GLU A 401 30.28 29.30 -8.79
C GLU A 401 29.62 29.90 -7.53
N GLY A 402 29.91 29.35 -6.35
CA GLY A 402 29.33 29.81 -5.05
C GLY A 402 27.96 29.23 -4.68
N GLU A 403 27.49 29.52 -3.45
CA GLU A 403 26.10 29.32 -3.06
C GLU A 403 25.21 30.33 -3.81
N VAL A 404 24.17 29.84 -4.48
CA VAL A 404 23.21 30.72 -5.15
C VAL A 404 22.37 31.39 -4.08
N ASP A 405 22.58 32.68 -3.88
CA ASP A 405 21.75 33.48 -3.00
C ASP A 405 20.35 33.66 -3.64
N TYR A 406 19.39 32.89 -3.13
CA TYR A 406 17.99 32.94 -3.54
C TYR A 406 17.26 34.20 -3.08
N ARG A 407 17.89 35.06 -2.26
CA ARG A 407 17.34 36.34 -1.79
C ARG A 407 15.89 36.22 -1.31
N TYR A 408 15.67 35.34 -0.33
CA TYR A 408 14.34 35.16 0.25
C TYR A 408 13.81 36.49 0.78
N MET A 409 12.56 36.78 0.45
CA MET A 409 11.88 38.01 0.87
C MET A 409 10.40 37.71 1.09
N PRO A 410 9.79 38.20 2.19
CA PRO A 410 8.34 38.12 2.37
C PRO A 410 7.60 38.67 1.15
N ASP A 411 6.61 37.93 0.67
CA ASP A 411 5.83 38.36 -0.47
C ASP A 411 4.93 39.55 -0.08
N PRO A 412 5.03 40.71 -0.77
CA PRO A 412 4.23 41.88 -0.43
C PRO A 412 2.80 41.84 -0.97
N ASP A 413 2.51 40.97 -1.94
CA ASP A 413 1.21 40.86 -2.60
C ASP A 413 0.27 39.91 -1.84
N LEU A 414 0.82 39.02 -1.01
CA LEU A 414 0.09 38.05 -0.19
C LEU A 414 0.09 38.43 1.29
N GLY A 415 -1.11 38.57 1.86
CA GLY A 415 -1.28 38.69 3.31
C GLY A 415 -0.97 37.38 4.05
N PRO A 416 -0.76 37.45 5.38
CA PRO A 416 -0.58 36.25 6.19
C PRO A 416 -1.81 35.35 6.15
N VAL A 417 -1.58 34.05 6.07
CA VAL A 417 -2.61 33.02 6.23
C VAL A 417 -2.80 32.77 7.72
N VAL A 418 -3.95 33.16 8.25
CA VAL A 418 -4.33 32.92 9.66
C VAL A 418 -5.21 31.68 9.74
N ILE A 419 -4.68 30.64 10.37
CA ILE A 419 -5.30 29.32 10.47
C ILE A 419 -6.06 29.23 11.79
N ASP A 420 -7.37 29.03 11.71
CA ASP A 420 -8.23 28.91 12.88
C ASP A 420 -8.05 27.54 13.56
N GLU A 421 -7.89 27.53 14.88
CA GLU A 421 -7.69 26.30 15.66
C GLU A 421 -8.88 25.33 15.53
N ALA A 422 -10.10 25.84 15.36
CA ALA A 422 -11.27 24.97 15.17
C ALA A 422 -11.21 24.21 13.85
N LEU A 423 -10.59 24.78 12.80
CA LEU A 423 -10.34 24.07 11.54
C LEU A 423 -9.33 22.94 11.76
N VAL A 424 -8.21 23.21 12.46
CA VAL A 424 -7.19 22.20 12.76
C VAL A 424 -7.81 21.06 13.57
N ARG A 425 -8.55 21.38 14.64
CA ARG A 425 -9.24 20.38 15.47
C ARG A 425 -10.27 19.58 14.69
N PHE A 426 -11.04 20.23 13.82
CA PHE A 426 -11.99 19.54 12.96
C PHE A 426 -11.27 18.55 12.04
N LEU A 427 -10.18 18.98 11.38
CA LEU A 427 -9.40 18.12 10.51
C LEU A 427 -8.76 16.96 11.27
N GLN A 428 -8.23 17.18 12.47
CA GLN A 428 -7.71 16.12 13.35
C GLN A 428 -8.79 15.09 13.71
N LEU A 429 -10.01 15.52 14.07
CA LEU A 429 -11.11 14.61 14.43
C LEU A 429 -11.69 13.86 13.23
N THR A 430 -11.57 14.41 12.02
CA THR A 430 -12.03 13.77 10.78
C THR A 430 -10.92 13.07 10.01
N LEU A 431 -9.69 13.10 10.52
CA LEU A 431 -8.58 12.36 9.92
C LEU A 431 -8.83 10.87 10.17
N GLY A 432 -8.79 10.06 9.13
CA GLY A 432 -8.89 8.62 9.25
C GLY A 432 -7.77 8.03 10.11
N ALA A 433 -7.93 6.77 10.52
CA ALA A 433 -6.83 6.03 11.16
C ALA A 433 -5.61 5.99 10.23
N SER A 434 -4.40 6.08 10.81
CA SER A 434 -3.19 5.86 10.04
C SER A 434 -3.10 4.40 9.57
N PRO A 435 -2.37 4.10 8.49
CA PRO A 435 -2.14 2.72 8.06
C PRO A 435 -1.58 1.83 9.16
N ASP A 436 -0.73 2.36 10.04
CA ASP A 436 -0.18 1.60 11.16
C ASP A 436 -1.24 1.29 12.21
N ALA A 437 -2.03 2.30 12.60
CA ALA A 437 -3.12 2.10 13.55
C ALA A 437 -4.19 1.13 13.02
N GLU A 438 -4.46 1.17 11.72
CA GLU A 438 -5.35 0.21 11.07
C GLU A 438 -4.76 -1.22 11.06
N MET A 439 -3.46 -1.34 10.78
CA MET A 439 -2.77 -2.63 10.83
C MET A 439 -2.81 -3.23 12.23
N ASP A 440 -2.54 -2.43 13.26
CA ASP A 440 -2.58 -2.85 14.66
C ASP A 440 -4.00 -3.24 15.08
N ASP A 441 -5.02 -2.49 14.67
CA ASP A 441 -6.42 -2.83 14.94
C ASP A 441 -6.82 -4.17 14.30
N LEU A 442 -6.43 -4.42 13.05
CA LEU A 442 -6.68 -5.68 12.36
C LEU A 442 -5.96 -6.88 13.01
N ILE A 443 -4.79 -6.67 13.60
CA ILE A 443 -4.05 -7.72 14.31
C ILE A 443 -4.68 -7.96 15.70
N ASP A 444 -4.84 -6.91 16.49
CA ASP A 444 -5.21 -7.01 17.90
C ASP A 444 -6.71 -7.29 18.10
N ASN A 445 -7.58 -6.63 17.32
CA ASN A 445 -9.04 -6.69 17.49
C ASN A 445 -9.74 -7.61 16.48
N PHE A 446 -9.12 -7.87 15.32
CA PHE A 446 -9.65 -8.81 14.33
C PHE A 446 -8.92 -10.16 14.31
N GLY A 447 -7.81 -10.30 15.05
CA GLY A 447 -7.07 -11.56 15.20
C GLY A 447 -6.46 -12.06 13.90
N LEU A 448 -6.16 -11.16 12.96
CA LEU A 448 -5.54 -11.49 11.69
C LEU A 448 -4.03 -11.64 11.84
N SER A 449 -3.43 -12.50 11.02
CA SER A 449 -1.97 -12.59 10.98
C SER A 449 -1.38 -11.34 10.31
N PRO A 450 -0.17 -10.88 10.70
CA PRO A 450 0.46 -9.72 10.07
C PRO A 450 0.61 -9.86 8.54
N THR A 451 0.82 -11.10 8.06
CA THR A 451 0.90 -11.40 6.63
C THR A 451 -0.44 -11.20 5.93
N ASP A 452 -1.55 -11.63 6.54
CA ASP A 452 -2.89 -11.45 5.99
C ASP A 452 -3.28 -9.97 5.97
N VAL A 453 -2.96 -9.23 7.04
CA VAL A 453 -3.23 -7.79 7.12
C VAL A 453 -2.46 -7.01 6.05
N ALA A 454 -1.16 -7.27 5.91
CA ALA A 454 -0.36 -6.65 4.86
C ALA A 454 -0.90 -6.94 3.46
N ALA A 455 -1.34 -8.19 3.20
CA ALA A 455 -1.97 -8.54 1.93
C ALA A 455 -3.31 -7.82 1.74
N LEU A 456 -4.16 -7.77 2.77
CA LEU A 456 -5.48 -7.14 2.72
C LEU A 456 -5.38 -5.64 2.43
N MET A 457 -4.44 -4.95 3.07
CA MET A 457 -4.22 -3.52 2.89
C MET A 457 -3.56 -3.18 1.54
N ALA A 458 -2.71 -4.05 1.00
CA ALA A 458 -1.99 -3.81 -0.25
C ALA A 458 -2.82 -4.11 -1.51
N LEU A 459 -3.78 -5.03 -1.44
CA LEU A 459 -4.59 -5.44 -2.59
C LEU A 459 -5.63 -4.39 -2.99
N ASP A 460 -5.85 -4.24 -4.29
CA ASP A 460 -6.87 -3.36 -4.89
C ASP A 460 -6.82 -1.91 -4.38
N GLY A 461 -5.61 -1.39 -4.11
CA GLY A 461 -5.42 -0.04 -3.58
C GLY A 461 -6.07 0.19 -2.21
N GLY A 462 -6.25 -0.88 -1.43
CA GLY A 462 -6.92 -0.85 -0.13
C GLY A 462 -8.44 -1.07 -0.18
N GLY A 463 -9.05 -1.10 -1.37
CA GLY A 463 -10.48 -1.40 -1.52
C GLY A 463 -10.85 -2.79 -0.98
N ARG A 464 -9.90 -3.73 -1.02
CA ARG A 464 -10.08 -5.08 -0.46
C ARG A 464 -10.33 -5.08 1.04
N ALA A 465 -9.61 -4.22 1.78
CA ALA A 465 -9.79 -4.07 3.22
C ALA A 465 -11.11 -3.40 3.57
N GLN A 466 -11.55 -2.39 2.80
CA GLN A 466 -12.89 -1.81 2.98
C GLN A 466 -14.00 -2.85 2.75
N TYR A 467 -13.91 -3.60 1.65
CA TYR A 467 -14.85 -4.69 1.38
C TYR A 467 -14.85 -5.75 2.50
N TYR A 468 -13.68 -6.05 3.06
CA TYR A 468 -13.57 -6.96 4.20
C TYR A 468 -14.36 -6.46 5.42
N TYR A 469 -14.22 -5.19 5.81
CA TYR A 469 -14.98 -4.63 6.93
C TYR A 469 -16.49 -4.71 6.69
N ASP A 470 -16.95 -4.34 5.50
CA ASP A 470 -18.37 -4.39 5.13
C ASP A 470 -18.92 -5.82 5.22
N VAL A 471 -18.13 -6.82 4.80
CA VAL A 471 -18.51 -8.24 4.88
C VAL A 471 -18.49 -8.74 6.32
N VAL A 472 -17.49 -8.35 7.13
CA VAL A 472 -17.45 -8.70 8.56
C VAL A 472 -18.70 -8.16 9.25
N GLU A 473 -19.03 -6.87 9.10
CA GLU A 473 -20.21 -6.27 9.68
C GLU A 473 -21.49 -7.03 9.26
N ALA A 474 -21.63 -7.32 7.96
CA ALA A 474 -22.79 -8.01 7.42
C ALA A 474 -22.92 -9.47 7.88
N VAL A 475 -21.80 -10.18 8.08
CA VAL A 475 -21.78 -11.55 8.62
C VAL A 475 -22.09 -11.52 10.12
N GLU A 476 -21.50 -10.60 10.87
CA GLU A 476 -21.71 -10.50 12.31
C GLU A 476 -23.19 -10.20 12.63
N GLN A 477 -23.82 -9.32 11.85
CA GLN A 477 -25.26 -9.04 11.97
C GLN A 477 -26.12 -10.29 11.72
N ARG A 478 -25.81 -11.08 10.70
CA ARG A 478 -26.53 -12.33 10.38
C ARG A 478 -26.37 -13.40 11.46
N LEU A 479 -25.16 -13.54 12.00
CA LEU A 479 -24.87 -14.50 13.06
C LEU A 479 -25.53 -14.08 14.37
N ALA A 480 -25.45 -12.80 14.74
CA ALA A 480 -26.11 -12.28 15.94
C ALA A 480 -27.63 -12.45 15.88
N ALA A 481 -28.25 -12.25 14.72
CA ALA A 481 -29.68 -12.50 14.51
C ALA A 481 -30.06 -13.98 14.69
N ALA A 482 -29.15 -14.91 14.39
CA ALA A 482 -29.42 -16.35 14.49
C ALA A 482 -29.12 -16.95 15.87
N THR A 483 -28.06 -16.49 16.55
CA THR A 483 -27.57 -17.09 17.80
C THR A 483 -27.85 -16.25 19.04
N GLY A 484 -28.19 -14.96 18.88
CA GLY A 484 -28.39 -14.01 19.98
C GLY A 484 -27.11 -13.61 20.72
N ALA A 485 -25.93 -14.06 20.27
CA ALA A 485 -24.63 -13.75 20.86
C ALA A 485 -23.75 -12.98 19.89
N ALA A 486 -22.89 -12.11 20.43
CA ALA A 486 -21.89 -11.42 19.63
C ALA A 486 -20.86 -12.45 19.11
N PRO A 487 -20.63 -12.50 17.79
CA PRO A 487 -19.62 -13.40 17.21
C PRO A 487 -18.21 -13.05 17.70
N GLY A 488 -17.38 -14.07 17.87
CA GLY A 488 -15.99 -13.92 18.31
C GLY A 488 -15.02 -13.59 17.18
N VAL A 489 -13.77 -13.30 17.56
CA VAL A 489 -12.65 -12.97 16.65
C VAL A 489 -12.43 -14.04 15.57
N GLU A 490 -12.74 -15.31 15.85
CA GLU A 490 -12.63 -16.42 14.89
C GLU A 490 -13.47 -16.22 13.62
N VAL A 491 -14.64 -15.55 13.73
CA VAL A 491 -15.48 -15.23 12.58
C VAL A 491 -14.77 -14.24 11.65
N ARG A 492 -14.10 -13.24 12.23
CA ARG A 492 -13.36 -12.20 11.49
C ARG A 492 -12.19 -12.79 10.73
N ALA A 493 -11.43 -13.68 11.36
CA ALA A 493 -10.35 -14.42 10.72
C ALA A 493 -10.86 -15.37 9.63
N PHE A 494 -12.00 -16.03 9.86
CA PHE A 494 -12.66 -16.85 8.84
C PHE A 494 -13.05 -16.03 7.61
N VAL A 495 -13.69 -14.86 7.80
CA VAL A 495 -14.07 -13.96 6.70
C VAL A 495 -12.83 -13.50 5.92
N ALA A 496 -11.73 -13.14 6.61
CA ALA A 496 -10.50 -12.69 5.97
C ALA A 496 -9.91 -13.75 5.03
N ASN A 497 -9.92 -15.02 5.46
CA ASN A 497 -9.48 -16.14 4.62
C ASN A 497 -10.26 -16.22 3.29
N TRP A 498 -11.57 -16.00 3.34
CA TRP A 498 -12.41 -16.01 2.14
C TRP A 498 -12.14 -14.80 1.24
N VAL A 499 -12.04 -13.61 1.84
CA VAL A 499 -11.78 -12.36 1.12
C VAL A 499 -10.40 -12.34 0.46
N LEU A 500 -9.38 -12.89 1.11
CA LEU A 500 -8.02 -12.96 0.58
C LEU A 500 -7.85 -14.11 -0.42
N HIS A 501 -8.25 -15.32 -0.06
CA HIS A 501 -7.89 -16.50 -0.85
C HIS A 501 -8.99 -16.99 -1.78
N GLN A 502 -10.26 -16.98 -1.37
CA GLN A 502 -11.33 -17.51 -2.24
C GLN A 502 -11.68 -16.50 -3.33
N LEU A 503 -11.80 -15.21 -3.01
CA LEU A 503 -12.02 -14.18 -4.03
C LEU A 503 -10.86 -14.13 -5.04
N GLY A 504 -9.61 -14.22 -4.61
CA GLY A 504 -8.45 -14.25 -5.51
C GLY A 504 -8.39 -15.48 -6.42
N ARG A 505 -9.04 -16.59 -6.04
CA ARG A 505 -9.14 -17.79 -6.89
C ARG A 505 -10.15 -17.63 -8.03
N LEU A 506 -11.16 -16.79 -7.87
CA LEU A 506 -12.20 -16.56 -8.89
C LEU A 506 -11.62 -15.94 -10.17
N THR A 507 -10.57 -15.12 -10.02
CA THR A 507 -9.89 -14.43 -11.12
C THR A 507 -8.71 -15.22 -11.70
N SER A 508 -8.46 -16.45 -11.21
CA SER A 508 -7.36 -17.29 -11.70
C SER A 508 -7.74 -18.03 -12.99
N ASP A 509 -6.82 -18.13 -13.97
CA ASP A 509 -7.02 -18.68 -15.32
C ASP A 509 -7.77 -20.03 -15.40
N ARG A 510 -7.67 -20.88 -14.35
CA ARG A 510 -8.38 -22.17 -14.28
C ARG A 510 -9.91 -22.04 -14.35
N HIS A 511 -10.47 -20.90 -13.96
CA HIS A 511 -11.91 -20.64 -14.00
C HIS A 511 -12.32 -19.77 -15.19
N ALA A 512 -11.36 -19.11 -15.87
CA ALA A 512 -11.61 -18.40 -17.12
C ALA A 512 -11.84 -19.37 -18.30
N SER A 513 -11.32 -20.60 -18.23
CA SER A 513 -11.34 -21.59 -19.32
C SER A 513 -12.54 -22.54 -19.36
N VAL A 514 -13.54 -22.40 -18.49
CA VAL A 514 -14.70 -23.32 -18.45
C VAL A 514 -15.71 -23.05 -19.58
N ASN A 515 -15.53 -21.98 -20.38
CA ASN A 515 -16.41 -21.64 -21.51
C ASN A 515 -15.76 -21.93 -22.88
N ILE A 516 -15.37 -23.19 -23.13
CA ILE A 516 -15.37 -23.73 -24.49
C ILE A 516 -16.12 -25.06 -24.43
N GLY A 517 -17.44 -24.97 -24.36
CA GLY A 517 -18.32 -26.04 -24.83
C GLY A 517 -18.42 -25.90 -26.34
N ASP A 518 -18.01 -26.94 -27.06
CA ASP A 518 -18.29 -27.12 -28.48
C ASP A 518 -19.81 -27.21 -28.64
N ASP A 519 -20.50 -26.09 -28.92
CA ASP A 519 -21.82 -26.00 -29.57
C ASP A 519 -22.39 -24.57 -29.45
N ALA A 520 -22.07 -23.69 -30.39
CA ALA A 520 -22.93 -22.58 -30.85
C ALA A 520 -22.23 -21.75 -31.94
N ALA A 521 -22.27 -22.25 -33.17
CA ALA A 521 -22.22 -21.39 -34.33
C ALA A 521 -23.58 -20.67 -34.46
N ALA A 522 -23.52 -19.35 -34.71
CA ALA A 522 -24.61 -18.46 -35.09
C ALA A 522 -25.56 -17.97 -33.98
N SER A 523 -25.26 -16.79 -33.42
CA SER A 523 -26.22 -15.68 -33.33
C SER A 523 -25.50 -14.39 -32.95
N THR A 524 -25.65 -13.39 -33.80
CA THR A 524 -25.09 -12.04 -33.68
C THR A 524 -25.94 -11.21 -32.71
N THR A 525 -25.31 -10.29 -31.98
CA THR A 525 -25.90 -9.13 -31.23
C THR A 525 -26.18 -9.31 -29.73
N ALA A 526 -25.13 -9.37 -28.91
CA ALA A 526 -25.05 -8.74 -27.58
C ALA A 526 -23.60 -8.84 -27.07
N THR A 527 -22.93 -7.70 -26.91
CA THR A 527 -21.53 -7.62 -26.49
C THR A 527 -21.40 -7.87 -24.98
N ALA A 528 -21.49 -9.12 -24.54
CA ALA A 528 -21.11 -9.52 -23.18
C ALA A 528 -19.59 -9.75 -23.14
N THR A 529 -18.83 -8.70 -22.85
CA THR A 529 -17.40 -8.82 -22.54
C THR A 529 -17.26 -9.56 -21.22
N THR A 530 -16.88 -10.85 -21.26
CA THR A 530 -16.64 -11.66 -20.06
C THR A 530 -15.40 -11.14 -19.34
N THR A 531 -15.56 -10.14 -18.49
CA THR A 531 -14.49 -9.55 -17.68
C THR A 531 -14.11 -10.50 -16.55
N THR A 532 -12.83 -10.90 -16.51
CA THR A 532 -12.22 -11.77 -15.48
C THR A 532 -11.84 -11.04 -14.19
N SER A 533 -12.39 -9.83 -13.98
CA SER A 533 -12.04 -8.90 -12.91
C SER A 533 -13.10 -8.87 -11.80
N LEU A 534 -12.67 -8.61 -10.56
CA LEU A 534 -13.55 -8.40 -9.40
C LEU A 534 -14.16 -6.99 -9.35
N ASP A 535 -13.68 -6.09 -10.21
CA ASP A 535 -14.13 -4.69 -10.34
C ASP A 535 -14.17 -3.98 -8.98
N MET A 536 -13.11 -4.20 -8.18
CA MET A 536 -12.97 -3.65 -6.84
C MET A 536 -12.72 -2.14 -6.92
N THR A 537 -13.51 -1.36 -6.17
CA THR A 537 -13.36 0.10 -6.05
C THR A 537 -12.69 0.47 -4.72
N PRO A 538 -12.09 1.67 -4.60
CA PRO A 538 -11.54 2.16 -3.34
C PRO A 538 -12.57 2.22 -2.21
N GLU A 539 -13.85 2.45 -2.54
CA GLU A 539 -14.96 2.46 -1.57
C GLU A 539 -15.41 1.05 -1.15
N GLY A 540 -14.66 0.01 -1.52
CA GLY A 540 -14.97 -1.38 -1.16
C GLY A 540 -16.10 -1.99 -1.99
N ARG A 541 -16.58 -1.36 -3.07
CA ARG A 541 -17.53 -2.04 -3.96
C ARG A 541 -16.81 -3.13 -4.72
N CYS A 542 -17.39 -4.31 -4.74
CA CYS A 542 -16.94 -5.46 -5.50
C CYS A 542 -18.09 -5.96 -6.39
N ARG A 543 -17.75 -6.61 -7.50
CA ARG A 543 -18.71 -7.37 -8.32
C ARG A 543 -19.53 -8.37 -7.51
N ILE A 544 -18.96 -8.93 -6.45
CA ILE A 544 -19.64 -9.82 -5.52
C ILE A 544 -20.31 -8.95 -4.45
N PRO A 545 -21.65 -8.86 -4.39
CA PRO A 545 -22.33 -8.04 -3.40
C PRO A 545 -22.01 -8.51 -1.98
N VAL A 546 -21.81 -7.54 -1.07
CA VAL A 546 -21.52 -7.80 0.35
C VAL A 546 -22.59 -8.70 0.97
N ALA A 547 -23.87 -8.46 0.66
CA ALA A 547 -24.98 -9.26 1.16
C ALA A 547 -24.86 -10.74 0.76
N CYS A 548 -24.63 -11.04 -0.51
CA CYS A 548 -24.50 -12.41 -1.01
C CYS A 548 -23.35 -13.16 -0.34
N LEU A 549 -22.17 -12.53 -0.26
CA LEU A 549 -21.02 -13.16 0.41
C LEU A 549 -21.31 -13.38 1.90
N ALA A 550 -21.93 -12.40 2.57
CA ALA A 550 -22.27 -12.52 3.98
C ALA A 550 -23.26 -13.66 4.26
N ASP A 551 -24.26 -13.88 3.39
CA ASP A 551 -25.18 -15.02 3.50
C ASP A 551 -24.46 -16.36 3.36
N ILE A 552 -23.63 -16.51 2.32
CA ILE A 552 -22.83 -17.73 2.08
C ILE A 552 -21.96 -18.02 3.30
N LEU A 553 -21.25 -17.01 3.82
CA LEU A 553 -20.34 -17.18 4.95
C LEU A 553 -21.09 -17.47 6.26
N ALA A 554 -22.23 -16.83 6.50
CA ALA A 554 -23.04 -17.10 7.69
C ALA A 554 -23.57 -18.54 7.69
N TYR A 555 -24.14 -19.01 6.56
CA TYR A 555 -24.60 -20.40 6.43
C TYR A 555 -23.46 -21.39 6.54
N ARG A 556 -22.29 -21.07 5.95
CA ARG A 556 -21.11 -21.93 6.04
C ARG A 556 -20.58 -22.03 7.47
N TYR A 557 -20.52 -20.91 8.18
CA TYR A 557 -20.02 -20.86 9.56
C TYR A 557 -20.96 -21.62 10.52
N GLN A 558 -22.28 -21.53 10.30
CA GLN A 558 -23.28 -22.30 11.05
C GLN A 558 -23.32 -23.80 10.70
N GLY A 559 -22.53 -24.27 9.72
CA GLY A 559 -22.55 -25.67 9.26
C GLY A 559 -23.78 -26.04 8.42
N ARG A 560 -24.58 -25.06 7.99
CA ARG A 560 -25.80 -25.29 7.19
C ARG A 560 -25.50 -25.62 5.73
N ILE A 561 -24.29 -25.34 5.25
CA ILE A 561 -23.81 -25.71 3.92
C ILE A 561 -22.35 -26.19 4.00
N THR A 562 -21.95 -27.06 3.06
CA THR A 562 -20.58 -27.55 3.00
C THR A 562 -19.62 -26.52 2.39
N ALA A 563 -18.31 -26.74 2.57
CA ALA A 563 -17.30 -25.89 1.95
C ALA A 563 -17.26 -25.97 0.41
N GLY A 564 -17.72 -27.08 -0.18
CA GLY A 564 -17.84 -27.24 -1.63
C GLY A 564 -18.96 -26.35 -2.17
N VAL A 565 -20.16 -26.51 -1.59
CA VAL A 565 -21.35 -25.71 -1.92
C VAL A 565 -21.08 -24.21 -1.78
N ALA A 566 -20.45 -23.79 -0.67
CA ALA A 566 -20.13 -22.37 -0.47
C ALA A 566 -19.21 -21.79 -1.57
N LYS A 567 -18.27 -22.58 -2.12
CA LYS A 567 -17.40 -22.14 -3.21
C LYS A 567 -18.15 -22.09 -4.55
N GLU A 568 -19.03 -23.04 -4.79
CA GLU A 568 -19.86 -23.07 -6.00
C GLU A 568 -20.85 -21.90 -6.02
N LEU A 569 -21.51 -21.62 -4.89
CA LEU A 569 -22.39 -20.45 -4.74
C LEU A 569 -21.60 -19.15 -4.96
N LEU A 570 -20.40 -19.04 -4.39
CA LEU A 570 -19.55 -17.87 -4.60
C LEU A 570 -19.21 -17.67 -6.09
N PHE A 571 -18.95 -18.77 -6.81
CA PHE A 571 -18.70 -18.73 -8.25
C PHE A 571 -19.95 -18.36 -9.05
N ALA A 572 -21.12 -18.89 -8.68
CA ALA A 572 -22.40 -18.53 -9.29
C ALA A 572 -22.73 -17.04 -9.11
N VAL A 573 -22.48 -16.47 -7.92
CA VAL A 573 -22.62 -15.03 -7.67
C VAL A 573 -21.65 -14.23 -8.52
N PHE A 574 -20.39 -14.66 -8.66
CA PHE A 574 -19.41 -13.98 -9.49
C PHE A 574 -19.80 -13.95 -10.98
N ARG A 575 -20.40 -15.03 -11.49
CA ARG A 575 -20.94 -15.10 -12.86
C ARG A 575 -22.20 -14.25 -13.06
N GLY A 576 -22.90 -13.90 -11.98
CA GLY A 576 -24.18 -13.19 -12.01
C GLY A 576 -25.39 -14.12 -12.11
N ASP A 577 -25.23 -15.43 -11.88
CA ASP A 577 -26.34 -16.39 -11.88
C ASP A 577 -27.22 -16.23 -10.62
N VAL A 578 -26.62 -15.73 -9.54
CA VAL A 578 -27.25 -15.49 -8.24
C VAL A 578 -27.00 -14.04 -7.86
N THR A 579 -28.04 -13.22 -7.88
CA THR A 579 -27.95 -11.80 -7.52
C THR A 579 -29.15 -11.40 -6.67
N ASP A 580 -28.88 -10.90 -5.47
CA ASP A 580 -29.92 -10.36 -4.57
C ASP A 580 -30.45 -8.99 -5.05
N THR A 581 -29.72 -8.37 -5.99
CA THR A 581 -30.09 -7.16 -6.69
C THR A 581 -30.52 -7.50 -8.12
N ASP A 582 -31.57 -6.84 -8.62
CA ASP A 582 -32.15 -6.98 -9.97
C ASP A 582 -33.12 -8.17 -10.20
N GLY A 583 -33.76 -8.68 -9.14
CA GLY A 583 -34.84 -9.68 -9.28
C GLY A 583 -34.38 -11.09 -9.64
N GLY A 584 -33.07 -11.36 -9.52
CA GLY A 584 -32.49 -12.71 -9.55
C GLY A 584 -32.79 -13.50 -8.27
N PRO A 585 -32.53 -14.82 -8.26
CA PRO A 585 -32.71 -15.65 -7.07
C PRO A 585 -31.71 -15.21 -5.99
N SER A 586 -32.18 -15.05 -4.75
CA SER A 586 -31.29 -14.82 -3.61
C SER A 586 -30.40 -16.05 -3.37
N VAL A 587 -29.31 -15.88 -2.60
CA VAL A 587 -28.47 -17.02 -2.18
C VAL A 587 -29.32 -18.10 -1.49
N THR A 588 -30.29 -17.69 -0.67
CA THR A 588 -31.19 -18.60 0.04
C THR A 588 -32.11 -19.35 -0.92
N ASP A 589 -32.63 -18.66 -1.95
CA ASP A 589 -33.50 -19.28 -2.96
C ASP A 589 -32.73 -20.27 -3.83
N ALA A 590 -31.50 -19.92 -4.22
CA ALA A 590 -30.62 -20.81 -4.97
C ALA A 590 -30.30 -22.10 -4.19
N ILE A 591 -29.99 -21.97 -2.89
CA ILE A 591 -29.75 -23.14 -2.01
C ILE A 591 -31.02 -24.00 -1.91
N ALA A 592 -32.19 -23.38 -1.77
CA ALA A 592 -33.46 -24.11 -1.63
C ALA A 592 -33.87 -24.81 -2.93
N ALA A 593 -33.73 -24.16 -4.09
CA ALA A 593 -34.09 -24.69 -5.40
C ALA A 593 -33.27 -25.93 -5.75
N GLU A 594 -31.97 -25.88 -5.51
CA GLU A 594 -31.01 -26.96 -5.82
C GLU A 594 -30.83 -27.96 -4.66
N ARG A 595 -31.59 -27.82 -3.57
CA ARG A 595 -31.50 -28.65 -2.36
C ARG A 595 -30.09 -28.76 -1.78
N LEU A 596 -29.38 -27.63 -1.73
CA LEU A 596 -27.97 -27.55 -1.31
C LEU A 596 -27.79 -27.35 0.22
N TRP A 597 -28.87 -27.34 0.99
CA TRP A 597 -28.79 -27.36 2.45
C TRP A 597 -28.12 -28.65 2.92
N PHE A 598 -27.24 -28.53 3.92
CA PHE A 598 -26.61 -29.68 4.55
C PHE A 598 -27.68 -30.50 5.29
N ASP A 599 -28.06 -31.62 4.68
CA ASP A 599 -28.99 -32.60 5.25
C ASP A 599 -28.20 -33.81 5.74
N GLU A 600 -27.85 -33.78 7.02
CA GLU A 600 -26.97 -34.76 7.63
C GLU A 600 -27.64 -36.15 7.74
N ILE A 601 -26.88 -37.20 7.40
CA ILE A 601 -27.34 -38.58 7.61
C ILE A 601 -27.49 -38.90 9.10
N SER A 602 -28.38 -39.83 9.42
CA SER A 602 -28.65 -40.21 10.82
C SER A 602 -27.44 -40.89 11.49
N ALA A 603 -27.39 -40.85 12.83
CA ALA A 603 -26.33 -41.51 13.60
C ALA A 603 -26.24 -43.03 13.31
N ASP A 604 -27.37 -43.66 13.01
CA ASP A 604 -27.44 -45.08 12.65
C ASP A 604 -26.85 -45.35 11.26
N GLU A 605 -27.09 -44.45 10.30
CA GLU A 605 -26.48 -44.52 8.97
C GLU A 605 -24.97 -44.28 9.03
N TYR A 606 -24.50 -43.33 9.85
CA TYR A 606 -23.07 -43.19 10.13
C TYR A 606 -22.45 -44.45 10.72
N ALA A 607 -23.15 -45.11 11.64
CA ALA A 607 -22.67 -46.36 12.24
C ALA A 607 -22.59 -47.49 11.21
N ALA A 608 -23.58 -47.60 10.32
CA ALA A 608 -23.59 -48.58 9.23
C ALA A 608 -22.44 -48.33 8.24
N LEU A 609 -22.27 -47.09 7.78
CA LEU A 609 -21.18 -46.70 6.87
C LEU A 609 -19.81 -46.85 7.54
N ALA A 610 -19.69 -46.58 8.85
CA ALA A 610 -18.47 -46.83 9.60
C ALA A 610 -18.14 -48.32 9.67
N GLN A 611 -19.13 -49.19 9.90
CA GLN A 611 -18.97 -50.64 9.87
C GLN A 611 -18.53 -51.14 8.49
N GLU A 612 -19.13 -50.61 7.42
CA GLU A 612 -18.74 -50.93 6.05
C GLU A 612 -17.32 -50.45 5.72
N ALA A 613 -16.96 -49.23 6.12
CA ALA A 613 -15.64 -48.66 5.91
C ALA A 613 -14.52 -49.50 6.56
N ILE A 614 -14.81 -50.11 7.72
CA ILE A 614 -13.85 -50.95 8.45
C ILE A 614 -13.87 -52.43 8.07
N ALA A 615 -14.95 -52.94 7.46
CA ALA A 615 -15.15 -54.38 7.19
C ALA A 615 -13.99 -55.03 6.42
N ASP A 616 -13.45 -54.34 5.41
CA ASP A 616 -12.37 -54.85 4.56
C ASP A 616 -10.95 -54.44 5.02
N GLU A 617 -10.82 -53.83 6.21
CA GLU A 617 -9.58 -53.20 6.68
C GLU A 617 -8.95 -53.92 7.88
N ALA A 618 -9.06 -55.26 7.94
CA ALA A 618 -8.57 -56.07 9.05
C ALA A 618 -7.07 -55.83 9.39
N LYS A 619 -6.23 -55.54 8.38
CA LYS A 619 -4.81 -55.20 8.57
C LYS A 619 -4.61 -53.85 9.27
N THR A 620 -5.46 -52.87 8.95
CA THR A 620 -5.46 -51.53 9.54
C THR A 620 -6.03 -51.57 10.96
N LEU A 621 -7.10 -52.34 11.19
CA LEU A 621 -7.76 -52.52 12.49
C LEU A 621 -6.87 -53.20 13.54
N LYS A 622 -6.07 -54.21 13.15
CA LYS A 622 -5.10 -54.86 14.06
C LYS A 622 -4.09 -53.89 14.67
N GLN A 623 -3.80 -52.77 14.02
CA GLN A 623 -2.88 -51.77 14.56
C GLN A 623 -3.48 -51.02 15.75
N PHE A 624 -4.81 -50.85 15.79
CA PHE A 624 -5.53 -50.24 16.91
C PHE A 624 -5.64 -51.18 18.13
N ALA A 625 -5.58 -52.50 17.92
CA ALA A 625 -5.58 -53.50 18.99
C ALA A 625 -4.17 -53.76 19.60
N SER A 626 -3.11 -53.16 19.05
CA SER A 626 -1.74 -53.40 19.50
C SER A 626 -1.41 -52.69 20.83
N PRO A 627 -0.48 -53.23 21.66
CA PRO A 627 -0.04 -52.57 22.90
C PRO A 627 0.55 -51.17 22.67
N ALA A 628 1.07 -50.89 21.46
CA ALA A 628 1.57 -49.57 21.08
C ALA A 628 0.46 -48.53 20.88
N ALA A 629 -0.72 -48.95 20.40
CA ALA A 629 -1.87 -48.06 20.22
C ALA A 629 -2.51 -47.62 21.55
N GLN A 630 -2.39 -48.44 22.60
CA GLN A 630 -2.78 -48.06 23.97
C GLN A 630 -1.90 -46.93 24.55
N LYS A 631 -0.67 -46.77 24.04
CA LYS A 631 0.27 -45.71 24.45
C LYS A 631 0.18 -44.47 23.56
N LYS A 632 -0.15 -44.61 22.27
CA LYS A 632 -0.36 -43.50 21.32
C LYS A 632 -1.39 -43.90 20.24
N TYR A 633 -2.56 -43.27 20.26
CA TYR A 633 -3.64 -43.57 19.30
C TYR A 633 -3.20 -43.24 17.86
N PRO A 634 -3.32 -44.17 16.89
CA PRO A 634 -2.81 -43.97 15.53
C PRO A 634 -3.72 -43.06 14.68
N HIS A 635 -3.65 -41.75 14.91
CA HIS A 635 -4.50 -40.73 14.28
C HIS A 635 -4.49 -40.75 12.74
N GLY A 636 -3.33 -40.96 12.10
CA GLY A 636 -3.25 -41.02 10.64
C GLY A 636 -4.01 -42.20 10.01
N LYS A 637 -4.16 -43.31 10.73
CA LYS A 637 -4.96 -44.46 10.29
C LYS A 637 -6.45 -44.24 10.53
N LEU A 638 -6.80 -43.51 11.59
CA LEU A 638 -8.17 -43.07 11.82
C LEU A 638 -8.63 -42.16 10.67
N GLN A 639 -7.84 -41.15 10.32
CA GLN A 639 -8.18 -40.23 9.22
C GLN A 639 -8.28 -40.95 7.85
N TYR A 640 -7.51 -42.02 7.64
CA TYR A 640 -7.68 -42.87 6.45
C TYR A 640 -9.07 -43.55 6.41
N LEU A 641 -9.51 -44.13 7.53
CA LEU A 641 -10.82 -44.77 7.64
C LEU A 641 -11.97 -43.75 7.56
N VAL A 642 -11.81 -42.58 8.18
CA VAL A 642 -12.75 -41.45 8.03
C VAL A 642 -12.85 -41.01 6.58
N GLY A 643 -11.72 -40.87 5.88
CA GLY A 643 -11.71 -40.55 4.44
C GLY A 643 -12.26 -41.67 3.55
N LYS A 644 -12.39 -42.91 4.04
CA LYS A 644 -13.07 -44.02 3.35
C LYS A 644 -14.58 -43.95 3.59
N LEU A 645 -15.00 -43.71 4.84
CA LEU A 645 -16.41 -43.46 5.18
C LEU A 645 -16.97 -42.28 4.37
N LEU A 646 -16.27 -41.15 4.33
CA LEU A 646 -16.69 -39.96 3.58
C LEU A 646 -16.82 -40.21 2.06
N ARG A 647 -16.13 -41.22 1.51
CA ARG A 647 -16.27 -41.63 0.10
C ARG A 647 -17.40 -42.62 -0.14
N LEU A 648 -17.77 -43.40 0.87
CA LEU A 648 -18.88 -44.36 0.82
C LEU A 648 -20.23 -43.66 1.10
N GLY A 649 -20.21 -42.65 1.96
CA GLY A 649 -21.39 -41.87 2.28
C GLY A 649 -21.87 -41.00 1.12
N PRO A 650 -23.17 -40.63 1.12
CA PRO A 650 -23.72 -39.73 0.11
C PRO A 650 -22.99 -38.38 0.08
N GLU A 651 -22.66 -37.90 -1.13
CA GLU A 651 -21.91 -36.65 -1.34
C GLU A 651 -22.63 -35.47 -0.68
N GLY A 652 -21.89 -34.69 0.11
CA GLY A 652 -22.41 -33.46 0.74
C GLY A 652 -23.35 -33.66 1.93
N ARG A 653 -23.60 -34.90 2.38
CA ARG A 653 -24.47 -35.22 3.53
C ARG A 653 -23.74 -35.83 4.74
N THR A 654 -22.42 -35.90 4.67
CA THR A 654 -21.56 -36.44 5.71
C THR A 654 -20.64 -35.36 6.29
N ASP A 655 -20.71 -35.17 7.61
CA ASP A 655 -19.88 -34.28 8.39
C ASP A 655 -18.60 -35.03 8.85
N PRO A 656 -17.39 -34.47 8.63
CA PRO A 656 -16.15 -35.11 9.03
C PRO A 656 -16.00 -35.39 10.54
N GLN A 657 -16.56 -34.55 11.42
CA GLN A 657 -16.44 -34.74 12.88
C GLN A 657 -17.32 -35.90 13.34
N ASN A 658 -18.56 -35.95 12.86
CA ASN A 658 -19.48 -37.05 13.16
C ASN A 658 -19.02 -38.36 12.50
N ALA A 659 -18.45 -38.30 11.30
CA ALA A 659 -17.78 -39.44 10.67
C ALA A 659 -16.58 -39.95 11.50
N GLU A 660 -15.73 -39.04 12.04
CA GLU A 660 -14.65 -39.44 12.93
C GLU A 660 -15.17 -40.12 14.20
N ALA A 661 -16.21 -39.56 14.82
CA ALA A 661 -16.83 -40.14 16.01
C ALA A 661 -17.40 -41.55 15.73
N ALA A 662 -18.10 -41.72 14.60
CA ALA A 662 -18.67 -42.99 14.19
C ALA A 662 -17.60 -44.05 13.88
N VAL A 663 -16.55 -43.69 13.14
CA VAL A 663 -15.41 -44.59 12.88
C VAL A 663 -14.70 -44.96 14.17
N ARG A 664 -14.48 -43.99 15.08
CA ARG A 664 -13.86 -44.25 16.37
C ARG A 664 -14.68 -45.23 17.22
N ALA A 665 -16.00 -45.08 17.23
CA ALA A 665 -16.91 -45.99 17.92
C ALA A 665 -16.91 -47.40 17.29
N ALA A 666 -16.91 -47.49 15.96
CA ALA A 666 -16.86 -48.76 15.23
C ALA A 666 -15.53 -49.51 15.45
N VAL A 667 -14.41 -48.79 15.43
CA VAL A 667 -13.09 -49.35 15.75
C VAL A 667 -13.03 -49.82 17.21
N ALA A 668 -13.56 -49.06 18.16
CA ALA A 668 -13.60 -49.45 19.57
C ALA A 668 -14.39 -50.76 19.78
N ARG A 669 -15.58 -50.88 19.17
CA ARG A 669 -16.39 -52.10 19.19
C ARG A 669 -15.64 -53.29 18.59
N TRP A 670 -14.99 -53.10 17.44
CA TRP A 670 -14.19 -54.16 16.81
C TRP A 670 -13.02 -54.63 17.69
N VAL A 671 -12.35 -53.71 18.39
CA VAL A 671 -11.26 -54.05 19.32
C VAL A 671 -11.80 -54.84 20.52
N GLU A 672 -12.94 -54.44 21.09
CA GLU A 672 -13.60 -55.18 22.18
C GLU A 672 -14.00 -56.59 21.74
N ASP A 673 -14.61 -56.74 20.56
CA ASP A 673 -15.05 -58.04 20.02
C ASP A 673 -13.85 -58.96 19.72
N SER A 674 -12.76 -58.39 19.21
CA SER A 674 -11.50 -59.12 18.96
C SER A 674 -10.83 -59.58 20.25
N GLN A 675 -10.91 -58.80 21.33
CA GLN A 675 -10.40 -59.18 22.65
C GLN A 675 -11.26 -60.28 23.31
N ARG A 676 -12.58 -60.27 23.10
CA ARG A 676 -13.49 -61.34 23.59
C ARG A 676 -13.31 -62.68 22.88
N HIS A 677 -12.82 -62.68 21.63
CA HIS A 677 -12.54 -63.92 20.87
C HIS A 677 -11.12 -64.46 21.09
N THR A 678 -10.25 -63.72 21.78
CA THR A 678 -8.86 -64.12 22.07
C THR A 678 -8.61 -64.44 23.55
N ALA A 679 -9.57 -64.14 24.43
CA ALA A 679 -9.69 -64.68 25.79
C ALA A 679 -10.49 -65.99 25.76
#